data_AF-A0A820G5J5-F1
#
_entry.id   AF-A0A820G5J5-F1
#
_cell.length_a   1.000
_cell.length_b   1.000
_cell.length_c   1.000
_cell.angle_alpha   90.00
_cell.angle_beta   90.00
_cell.angle_gamma   90.00
#
_symmetry.space_group_name_H-M   'P 1'
#
loop_
_entity.id
_entity.type
_entity.pdbx_description
1 polymer ?
#
loop_
_entity_poly.entity_id
_entity_poly.type
_entity_poly.pdbx_seq_one_letter_code
_entity_poly.pdbx_strand_id
1 'polypeptide(L)'
;MSDETATVTTIETIKRKLKKYTALKEHEKVKEYLRKLYKISITAAIIQETKIDKLIRHFASNKTAKYNGLAKSVLKRWYHKKLLPKSTKVKPAINANLAIVENNSTDNRRNSDEINESQSSDDNKKRKVLSLAQYLENKKHVLSPSSTMNSTQNKLSNTQIEIINAQFKATTEKLTASAPDLTKIFDKNLIETDEIDNSRIDFTVRRPAIQQEKTKFHDLWTEDDDDDDDLNMQLQSNPANTVYSSSVQTQKLYYYDSSLNFSWNSPFINTLAGISLSDQHLNSNGPFGKRHSVHDEPSPHSCNRGSGLILSSAFSTLTTVMTLNVSTTVYVSNEQVNVTWTPMTAPCIDDFIGIYSGEIPLDKACDYFDYEFTKSEKTNSISWQMINLRRPLQFRYYSRDHACSGNYSLVAQSVLIEPLNYNEPTQIHLAYGDRLDQIFVSYLTNSSQYTPQCQYGLNPLSLEFHQNGTTTTYTASDMCEGKANISGPQTFIDPGYMHTILLEDLQPGTIYYYRVGNDELGWSAVYSFTNRPADKNQGVTLIAFGDMGLSPVEPGAKSTVARVTTQVLSKNITCLLHIGDISYARGIGALWDAFMTQIQPIAARVPYMVGIGNHEYDHVTGGNKDPSGAPGPGGFRPGWGDYGTDSGGECAVPMVHRFHSPSNGNSLFWYSFDVGAVHVVYYSTEHDFRRSSPQYAWIEQDLRLVNRSRTPWLIVGSHRQMYTSELESIEEHEITMMLQLYLEPLFYQYRVDVNLFAHRHSYERSCPMYQKKCVADGITHVLIGMAGQNLDTGVYSSGPWSQYHDQQFGYTTIFANQTYLHFTYYHDSDDSIADQFVLTK
;
A
#
# COMPACT_ATOMS: atom_id res chain seq x y z
N MET A 1 31.53 -25.89 -13.54
CA MET A 1 32.83 -26.34 -14.10
C MET A 1 33.02 -25.91 -15.55
N SER A 2 32.36 -26.49 -16.57
CA SER A 2 32.52 -26.07 -17.98
C SER A 2 32.39 -24.55 -18.19
N ASP A 3 31.37 -23.95 -17.60
CA ASP A 3 31.05 -22.52 -17.69
C ASP A 3 32.07 -21.60 -16.98
N GLU A 4 32.72 -22.11 -15.92
CA GLU A 4 33.80 -21.37 -15.23
C GLU A 4 35.03 -21.20 -16.13
N THR A 5 35.37 -22.24 -16.90
CA THR A 5 36.46 -22.19 -17.90
C THR A 5 36.20 -21.19 -19.02
N ALA A 6 34.95 -21.10 -19.52
CA ALA A 6 34.56 -20.10 -20.52
C ALA A 6 34.66 -18.67 -19.96
N THR A 7 34.16 -18.46 -18.73
CA THR A 7 34.21 -17.17 -18.04
C THR A 7 35.65 -16.71 -17.79
N VAL A 8 36.53 -17.59 -17.30
CA VAL A 8 37.95 -17.28 -17.06
C VAL A 8 38.68 -16.93 -18.37
N THR A 9 38.44 -17.68 -19.45
CA THR A 9 39.06 -17.45 -20.77
C THR A 9 38.62 -16.12 -21.40
N THR A 10 37.38 -15.72 -21.15
CA THR A 10 36.84 -14.41 -21.56
C THR A 10 37.51 -13.25 -20.81
N ILE A 11 37.66 -13.38 -19.48
CA ILE A 11 38.36 -12.39 -18.63
C ILE A 11 39.84 -12.26 -19.01
N GLU A 12 40.52 -13.38 -19.26
CA GLU A 12 41.88 -13.46 -19.82
C GLU A 12 42.02 -12.63 -21.12
N THR A 13 41.10 -12.84 -22.05
CA THR A 13 41.09 -12.16 -23.36
C THR A 13 40.86 -10.65 -23.21
N ILE A 14 39.96 -10.24 -22.32
CA ILE A 14 39.70 -8.82 -22.01
C ILE A 14 40.91 -8.16 -21.34
N LYS A 15 41.59 -8.85 -20.41
CA LYS A 15 42.86 -8.37 -19.80
C LYS A 15 43.94 -8.12 -20.86
N ARG A 16 44.14 -9.05 -21.79
CA ARG A 16 45.13 -8.90 -22.89
C ARG A 16 44.79 -7.71 -23.79
N LYS A 17 43.52 -7.54 -24.17
CA LYS A 17 43.06 -6.41 -24.98
C LYS A 17 43.18 -5.08 -24.24
N LEU A 18 42.83 -5.00 -22.95
CA LEU A 18 43.05 -3.80 -22.12
C LEU A 18 44.53 -3.42 -22.04
N LYS A 19 45.43 -4.39 -21.84
CA LYS A 19 46.88 -4.13 -21.82
C LYS A 19 47.38 -3.59 -23.17
N LYS A 20 46.90 -4.15 -24.29
CA LYS A 20 47.21 -3.67 -25.65
C LYS A 20 46.72 -2.24 -25.88
N TYR A 21 45.43 -1.96 -25.67
CA TYR A 21 44.85 -0.63 -25.96
C TYR A 21 45.36 0.46 -25.00
N THR A 22 45.73 0.11 -23.77
CA THR A 22 46.39 1.04 -22.84
C THR A 22 47.79 1.41 -23.33
N ALA A 23 48.58 0.45 -23.82
CA ALA A 23 49.90 0.72 -24.40
C ALA A 23 49.82 1.58 -25.69
N LEU A 24 48.79 1.34 -26.51
CA LEU A 24 48.50 2.11 -27.74
C LEU A 24 47.81 3.47 -27.49
N LYS A 25 47.45 3.79 -26.23
CA LYS A 25 46.69 5.01 -25.84
C LYS A 25 45.32 5.13 -26.53
N GLU A 26 44.70 4.01 -26.92
CA GLU A 26 43.39 3.98 -27.59
C GLU A 26 42.25 4.16 -26.57
N HIS A 27 42.08 5.40 -26.09
CA HIS A 27 41.24 5.73 -24.92
C HIS A 27 39.79 5.22 -24.98
N GLU A 28 39.11 5.28 -26.13
CA GLU A 28 37.73 4.77 -26.24
C GLU A 28 37.66 3.24 -26.20
N LYS A 29 38.64 2.51 -26.78
CA LYS A 29 38.69 1.05 -26.64
C LYS A 29 39.07 0.62 -25.22
N VAL A 30 39.87 1.42 -24.50
CA VAL A 30 40.08 1.21 -23.06
C VAL A 30 38.77 1.37 -22.28
N LYS A 31 37.96 2.41 -22.54
CA LYS A 31 36.62 2.55 -21.94
C LYS A 31 35.67 1.40 -22.31
N GLU A 32 35.64 0.99 -23.58
CA GLU A 32 34.82 -0.12 -24.09
C GLU A 32 35.12 -1.43 -23.36
N TYR A 33 36.40 -1.81 -23.27
CA TYR A 33 36.79 -3.06 -22.62
C TYR A 33 36.73 -2.99 -21.08
N LEU A 34 36.82 -1.79 -20.48
CA LEU A 34 36.46 -1.60 -19.06
C LEU A 34 34.97 -1.79 -18.81
N ARG A 35 34.09 -1.29 -19.69
CA ARG A 35 32.63 -1.54 -19.62
C ARG A 35 32.29 -3.02 -19.79
N LYS A 36 32.97 -3.73 -20.70
CA LYS A 36 32.82 -5.19 -20.87
C LYS A 36 33.28 -5.97 -19.64
N LEU A 37 34.41 -5.59 -19.04
CA LEU A 37 34.87 -6.17 -17.78
C LEU A 37 33.89 -5.87 -16.62
N TYR A 38 33.32 -4.67 -16.58
CA TYR A 38 32.33 -4.26 -15.57
C TYR A 38 31.04 -5.09 -15.67
N LYS A 39 30.46 -5.25 -16.87
CA LYS A 39 29.28 -6.12 -17.08
C LYS A 39 29.56 -7.55 -16.61
N ILE A 40 30.69 -8.15 -17.00
CA ILE A 40 31.09 -9.48 -16.53
C ILE A 40 31.27 -9.52 -15.00
N SER A 41 31.78 -8.47 -14.37
CA SER A 41 31.90 -8.41 -12.90
C SER A 41 30.57 -8.24 -12.16
N ILE A 42 29.50 -7.78 -12.82
CA ILE A 42 28.14 -7.82 -12.27
C ILE A 42 27.60 -9.26 -12.37
N THR A 43 27.67 -9.90 -13.54
CA THR A 43 27.25 -11.29 -13.72
C THR A 43 28.01 -12.25 -12.81
N ALA A 44 29.32 -12.03 -12.61
CA ALA A 44 30.18 -12.82 -11.74
C ALA A 44 30.15 -12.38 -10.25
N ALA A 45 29.44 -11.31 -9.87
CA ALA A 45 29.26 -10.95 -8.46
C ALA A 45 28.51 -12.03 -7.66
N ILE A 46 27.81 -12.92 -8.37
CA ILE A 46 27.10 -14.09 -7.83
C ILE A 46 28.09 -15.22 -7.44
N ILE A 47 29.36 -15.21 -7.89
CA ILE A 47 30.33 -16.30 -7.63
C ILE A 47 31.73 -15.77 -7.22
N GLN A 48 32.04 -15.89 -5.91
CA GLN A 48 33.35 -15.66 -5.24
C GLN A 48 33.91 -14.21 -5.19
N GLU A 49 33.58 -13.45 -4.13
CA GLU A 49 34.10 -12.08 -3.85
C GLU A 49 35.65 -11.94 -3.89
N THR A 50 36.41 -12.94 -3.45
CA THR A 50 37.78 -12.74 -2.95
C THR A 50 38.87 -12.49 -4.00
N LYS A 51 38.65 -12.85 -5.27
CA LYS A 51 39.65 -12.73 -6.35
C LYS A 51 39.57 -11.39 -7.08
N ILE A 52 38.36 -10.88 -7.33
CA ILE A 52 38.13 -9.59 -8.00
C ILE A 52 38.62 -8.43 -7.11
N ASP A 53 38.36 -8.51 -5.81
CA ASP A 53 38.74 -7.49 -4.83
C ASP A 53 40.27 -7.32 -4.67
N LYS A 54 41.07 -8.37 -4.95
CA LYS A 54 42.54 -8.25 -5.11
C LYS A 54 42.93 -7.57 -6.42
N LEU A 55 42.21 -7.82 -7.51
CA LEU A 55 42.50 -7.29 -8.84
C LEU A 55 42.24 -5.77 -8.91
N ILE A 56 41.13 -5.29 -8.35
CA ILE A 56 40.78 -3.86 -8.30
C ILE A 56 41.83 -3.08 -7.51
N ARG A 57 42.27 -3.59 -6.35
CA ARG A 57 43.35 -2.98 -5.56
C ARG A 57 44.69 -2.94 -6.28
N HIS A 58 45.01 -3.95 -7.10
CA HIS A 58 46.24 -3.96 -7.92
C HIS A 58 46.24 -2.89 -9.01
N PHE A 59 45.12 -2.64 -9.68
CA PHE A 59 45.04 -1.55 -10.66
C PHE A 59 45.00 -0.16 -10.00
N ALA A 60 44.40 -0.04 -8.82
CA ALA A 60 44.37 1.21 -8.05
C ALA A 60 45.74 1.62 -7.46
N SER A 61 46.67 0.68 -7.25
CA SER A 61 47.99 0.96 -6.68
C SER A 61 49.07 1.36 -7.71
N ASN A 62 48.75 1.33 -9.01
CA ASN A 62 49.76 1.49 -10.06
C ASN A 62 50.02 2.98 -10.38
N LYS A 63 51.30 3.40 -10.36
CA LYS A 63 51.73 4.82 -10.20
C LYS A 63 51.59 5.73 -11.45
N THR A 64 50.73 5.42 -12.43
CA THR A 64 50.45 6.32 -13.57
C THR A 64 49.35 7.34 -13.22
N ALA A 65 49.78 8.52 -12.77
CA ALA A 65 48.93 9.55 -12.15
C ALA A 65 47.66 9.98 -12.93
N LYS A 66 47.60 9.75 -14.25
CA LYS A 66 46.51 10.21 -15.14
C LYS A 66 45.23 9.35 -15.14
N TYR A 67 45.21 8.21 -14.42
CA TYR A 67 44.02 7.32 -14.32
C TYR A 67 43.29 7.37 -12.97
N ASN A 68 43.78 8.18 -12.02
CA ASN A 68 43.27 8.21 -10.64
C ASN A 68 41.77 8.56 -10.50
N GLY A 69 41.24 9.46 -11.32
CA GLY A 69 39.89 10.01 -11.14
C GLY A 69 38.78 8.95 -11.22
N LEU A 70 38.73 8.18 -12.30
CA LEU A 70 37.69 7.18 -12.51
C LEU A 70 37.86 5.98 -11.55
N ALA A 71 39.10 5.52 -11.32
CA ALA A 71 39.39 4.45 -10.37
C ALA A 71 38.94 4.82 -8.94
N LYS A 72 39.23 6.05 -8.49
CA LYS A 72 38.73 6.55 -7.19
C LYS A 72 37.21 6.77 -7.19
N SER A 73 36.58 7.16 -8.30
CA SER A 73 35.11 7.28 -8.38
C SER A 73 34.41 5.93 -8.19
N VAL A 74 34.95 4.86 -8.78
CA VAL A 74 34.43 3.49 -8.61
C VAL A 74 34.69 2.97 -7.19
N LEU A 75 35.92 3.09 -6.68
CA LEU A 75 36.26 2.68 -5.31
C LEU A 75 35.47 3.47 -4.24
N LYS A 76 35.23 4.76 -4.43
CA LYS A 76 34.45 5.59 -3.48
C LYS A 76 32.96 5.21 -3.49
N ARG A 77 32.37 4.90 -4.66
CA ARG A 77 30.99 4.37 -4.73
C ARG A 77 30.87 2.99 -4.09
N TRP A 78 31.87 2.12 -4.28
CA TRP A 78 31.91 0.80 -3.64
C TRP A 78 32.06 0.90 -2.11
N TYR A 79 32.95 1.77 -1.60
CA TYR A 79 33.13 1.97 -0.16
C TYR A 79 31.91 2.62 0.52
N HIS A 80 31.24 3.58 -0.11
CA HIS A 80 30.02 4.18 0.45
C HIS A 80 28.85 3.19 0.58
N LYS A 81 28.77 2.13 -0.24
CA LYS A 81 27.78 1.05 -0.06
C LYS A 81 28.14 0.02 1.05
N LYS A 82 29.21 0.21 1.86
CA LYS A 82 29.63 -0.81 2.88
C LYS A 82 29.92 -0.30 4.32
N LEU A 83 29.68 0.99 4.64
CA LEU A 83 29.95 1.63 5.94
C LEU A 83 28.98 2.81 6.13
N LEU A 84 28.26 3.05 7.25
CA LEU A 84 28.34 2.68 8.68
C LEU A 84 26.91 2.58 9.30
N PRO A 85 26.71 2.18 10.58
CA PRO A 85 27.58 1.40 11.49
C PRO A 85 26.87 0.17 12.12
N LYS A 86 27.64 -0.88 12.46
CA LYS A 86 27.29 -1.76 13.60
C LYS A 86 27.91 -1.19 14.87
N SER A 87 27.22 -1.31 16.01
CA SER A 87 27.67 -0.77 17.30
C SER A 87 28.59 -1.74 18.04
N THR A 88 29.62 -1.22 18.72
CA THR A 88 30.31 -1.93 19.82
C THR A 88 31.02 -0.91 20.72
N LYS A 89 31.09 -1.19 22.03
CA LYS A 89 31.64 -0.27 23.05
C LYS A 89 33.17 -0.38 23.14
N VAL A 90 33.88 0.75 23.00
CA VAL A 90 35.26 0.93 23.51
C VAL A 90 35.37 2.34 24.11
N LYS A 91 35.99 2.50 25.28
CA LYS A 91 36.31 3.82 25.87
C LYS A 91 37.65 4.34 25.34
N PRO A 92 37.82 5.66 25.16
CA PRO A 92 39.01 6.22 24.54
C PRO A 92 40.21 6.24 25.49
N ALA A 93 41.38 5.97 24.92
CA ALA A 93 42.70 6.33 25.45
C ALA A 93 43.61 6.66 24.25
N ILE A 94 44.70 7.39 24.52
CA ILE A 94 45.68 7.84 23.51
C ILE A 94 45.10 8.83 22.49
N ASN A 95 45.17 10.12 22.83
CA ASN A 95 45.39 11.16 21.83
C ASN A 95 46.28 12.24 22.45
N ALA A 96 47.58 12.15 22.17
CA ALA A 96 48.61 13.11 22.56
C ALA A 96 49.61 13.21 21.41
N ASN A 97 50.08 14.42 21.10
CA ASN A 97 50.80 14.79 19.87
C ASN A 97 49.86 14.68 18.63
N LEU A 98 49.57 15.73 17.86
CA LEU A 98 50.32 16.95 17.56
C LEU A 98 49.40 18.18 17.43
N ALA A 99 49.79 19.30 18.04
CA ALA A 99 49.17 20.61 17.86
C ALA A 99 50.24 21.72 17.84
N ILE A 100 51.15 21.67 16.87
CA ILE A 100 52.14 22.73 16.59
C ILE A 100 52.33 22.85 15.07
N VAL A 101 51.63 23.80 14.43
CA VAL A 101 52.15 24.72 13.39
C VAL A 101 51.24 25.96 13.40
N GLU A 102 51.80 27.07 13.92
CA GLU A 102 51.60 28.48 13.53
C GLU A 102 50.19 29.05 13.27
N ASN A 103 49.77 29.94 14.17
CA ASN A 103 48.83 31.03 13.87
C ASN A 103 49.50 32.12 13.02
N ASN A 104 48.78 32.68 12.06
CA ASN A 104 48.85 34.08 11.61
C ASN A 104 47.60 34.37 10.75
N SER A 105 46.95 35.55 10.80
CA SER A 105 47.25 36.79 11.53
C SER A 105 45.96 37.60 11.84
N THR A 106 46.10 38.67 12.66
CA THR A 106 45.23 39.87 12.76
C THR A 106 43.73 39.68 13.08
N ASP A 107 43.10 40.09 14.20
CA ASP A 107 43.31 41.10 15.29
C ASP A 107 42.31 42.28 15.24
N ASN A 108 41.91 42.77 16.42
CA ASN A 108 41.05 43.93 16.76
C ASN A 108 39.52 43.73 16.74
N ARG A 109 38.73 44.20 17.73
CA ARG A 109 39.02 44.60 19.14
C ARG A 109 37.69 44.79 19.93
N ARG A 110 37.65 44.38 21.22
CA ARG A 110 37.17 45.08 22.46
C ARG A 110 35.83 45.89 22.45
N ASN A 111 35.06 46.01 23.54
CA ASN A 111 35.21 45.71 24.99
C ASN A 111 33.79 45.43 25.58
N SER A 112 33.58 44.59 26.61
CA SER A 112 33.54 44.87 28.08
C SER A 112 32.39 45.78 28.55
N ASP A 113 31.79 45.68 29.75
CA ASP A 113 32.06 44.90 31.00
C ASP A 113 30.88 43.89 31.28
N GLU A 114 30.84 42.89 32.18
CA GLU A 114 31.53 42.47 33.43
C GLU A 114 30.76 42.82 34.76
N ILE A 115 31.12 42.19 35.91
CA ILE A 115 30.44 42.17 37.26
C ILE A 115 29.21 41.21 37.35
N ASN A 116 29.07 40.25 38.30
CA ASN A 116 30.00 39.70 39.32
C ASN A 116 29.65 38.23 39.68
N GLU A 117 30.58 37.52 40.34
CA GLU A 117 30.44 36.10 40.75
C GLU A 117 29.74 35.87 42.12
N SER A 118 29.21 34.65 42.32
CA SER A 118 29.26 33.96 43.62
C SER A 118 29.23 32.43 43.47
N GLN A 119 29.79 31.73 44.46
CA GLN A 119 30.04 30.27 44.51
C GLN A 119 28.82 29.52 45.12
N SER A 120 28.69 28.18 45.16
CA SER A 120 29.68 27.10 45.09
C SER A 120 29.13 25.79 44.45
N SER A 121 29.91 24.70 44.54
CA SER A 121 29.69 23.41 43.85
C SER A 121 28.82 22.39 44.60
N ASP A 122 28.63 21.24 43.93
CA ASP A 122 28.23 19.93 44.48
C ASP A 122 26.81 19.78 45.07
N ASP A 123 25.82 19.49 44.19
CA ASP A 123 25.09 18.21 44.27
C ASP A 123 24.27 17.89 43.00
N ASN A 124 24.83 17.09 42.06
CA ASN A 124 24.03 16.63 40.90
C ASN A 124 24.45 15.27 40.31
N LYS A 125 24.60 14.26 41.18
CA LYS A 125 24.74 12.83 40.77
C LYS A 125 23.73 11.88 41.40
N LYS A 126 22.74 12.39 42.15
CA LYS A 126 21.64 11.60 42.73
C LYS A 126 20.28 12.33 42.69
N ARG A 127 19.66 12.41 41.51
CA ARG A 127 18.21 12.68 41.39
C ARG A 127 17.65 12.20 40.03
N LYS A 128 17.19 10.94 39.97
CA LYS A 128 16.42 10.39 38.83
C LYS A 128 15.40 9.32 39.22
N VAL A 129 14.74 9.53 40.36
CA VAL A 129 13.50 8.89 40.81
C VAL A 129 12.67 10.00 41.48
N LEU A 130 11.34 9.87 41.51
CA LEU A 130 10.33 10.85 41.97
C LEU A 130 9.99 12.00 41.00
N SER A 131 8.89 11.82 40.26
CA SER A 131 7.97 12.90 39.85
C SER A 131 6.57 12.39 39.45
N LEU A 132 6.41 11.09 39.14
CA LEU A 132 5.13 10.49 38.73
C LEU A 132 3.98 10.69 39.74
N ALA A 133 4.29 10.81 41.04
CA ALA A 133 3.29 11.09 42.08
C ALA A 133 2.62 12.47 41.94
N GLN A 134 3.27 13.44 41.27
CA GLN A 134 2.81 14.83 41.20
C GLN A 134 1.93 15.11 39.96
N TYR A 135 1.64 14.09 39.15
CA TYR A 135 0.75 14.19 37.98
C TYR A 135 -0.71 13.84 38.30
N LEU A 136 -0.97 13.05 39.36
CA LEU A 136 -2.29 12.49 39.67
C LEU A 136 -3.17 13.34 40.60
N GLU A 137 -2.64 14.42 41.16
CA GLU A 137 -3.31 15.19 42.22
C GLU A 137 -4.10 16.41 41.72
N ASN A 138 -3.88 16.85 40.46
CA ASN A 138 -4.42 18.11 39.90
C ASN A 138 -5.69 17.96 39.01
N LYS A 139 -6.54 16.94 39.23
CA LYS A 139 -7.89 16.87 38.62
C LYS A 139 -8.98 16.37 39.59
N LYS A 140 -9.29 17.17 40.61
CA LYS A 140 -10.59 17.14 41.32
C LYS A 140 -11.06 18.56 41.64
N HIS A 141 -12.38 18.77 41.58
CA HIS A 141 -13.09 20.07 41.62
C HIS A 141 -12.78 20.94 40.39
N VAL A 142 -13.74 21.47 39.62
CA VAL A 142 -15.14 21.85 39.91
C VAL A 142 -16.14 20.87 39.25
N LEU A 143 -17.22 20.43 39.91
CA LEU A 143 -18.57 21.02 39.84
C LEU A 143 -19.44 20.65 41.06
N SER A 144 -20.43 21.51 41.37
CA SER A 144 -21.46 21.34 42.42
C SER A 144 -22.60 22.37 42.21
N PRO A 145 -23.77 22.27 42.88
CA PRO A 145 -24.58 21.06 43.05
C PRO A 145 -26.12 21.26 42.94
N SER A 146 -26.84 20.34 42.27
CA SER A 146 -28.27 20.05 42.49
C SER A 146 -28.66 18.74 41.76
N SER A 147 -29.54 17.85 42.25
CA SER A 147 -30.15 17.71 43.59
C SER A 147 -30.67 16.28 43.80
N THR A 148 -30.44 15.69 44.98
CA THR A 148 -31.20 14.58 45.65
C THR A 148 -31.81 13.45 44.77
N MET A 149 -31.38 12.19 44.89
CA MET A 149 -31.72 11.32 46.03
C MET A 149 -30.92 10.00 46.11
N ASN A 150 -30.71 9.54 47.35
CA ASN A 150 -30.52 8.18 47.90
C ASN A 150 -29.63 7.11 47.22
N SER A 151 -28.99 6.33 48.08
CA SER A 151 -27.91 5.38 47.75
C SER A 151 -28.27 3.93 48.07
N THR A 152 -27.85 2.99 47.20
CA THR A 152 -27.67 1.57 47.56
C THR A 152 -26.40 1.03 46.90
N GLN A 153 -25.38 0.67 47.68
CA GLN A 153 -24.22 -0.10 47.19
C GLN A 153 -24.43 -1.58 47.52
N ASN A 154 -24.57 -2.42 46.50
CA ASN A 154 -24.52 -3.88 46.67
C ASN A 154 -23.07 -4.36 46.68
N LYS A 155 -22.63 -4.95 47.79
CA LYS A 155 -21.47 -5.85 47.82
C LYS A 155 -21.92 -7.26 47.43
N LEU A 156 -21.13 -7.95 46.61
CA LEU A 156 -21.34 -9.37 46.32
C LEU A 156 -21.23 -10.19 47.62
N SER A 157 -22.04 -11.25 47.74
CA SER A 157 -22.01 -12.15 48.90
C SER A 157 -20.98 -13.26 48.72
N ASN A 158 -20.52 -13.86 49.83
CA ASN A 158 -19.56 -14.97 49.81
C ASN A 158 -20.05 -16.14 48.94
N THR A 159 -21.36 -16.41 48.92
CA THR A 159 -21.98 -17.45 48.09
C THR A 159 -21.76 -17.23 46.60
N GLN A 160 -21.68 -15.98 46.13
CA GLN A 160 -21.38 -15.67 44.73
C GLN A 160 -19.90 -15.94 44.40
N ILE A 161 -19.00 -15.73 45.37
CA ILE A 161 -17.57 -16.05 45.24
C ILE A 161 -17.36 -17.57 45.20
N GLU A 162 -18.11 -18.34 46.01
CA GLU A 162 -18.08 -19.80 45.99
C GLU A 162 -18.55 -20.39 44.65
N ILE A 163 -19.59 -19.83 44.03
CA ILE A 163 -20.06 -20.24 42.69
C ILE A 163 -18.99 -19.99 41.62
N ILE A 164 -18.34 -18.82 41.64
CA ILE A 164 -17.25 -18.48 40.71
C ILE A 164 -16.08 -19.45 40.87
N ASN A 165 -15.67 -19.75 42.11
CA ASN A 165 -14.60 -20.71 42.39
C ASN A 165 -14.95 -22.14 41.93
N ALA A 166 -16.21 -22.56 42.07
CA ALA A 166 -16.69 -23.85 41.59
C ALA A 166 -16.65 -23.94 40.04
N GLN A 167 -17.08 -22.88 39.35
CA GLN A 167 -17.01 -22.80 37.88
C GLN A 167 -15.56 -22.79 37.38
N PHE A 168 -14.66 -22.08 38.06
CA PHE A 168 -13.24 -22.08 37.72
C PHE A 168 -12.64 -23.48 37.85
N LYS A 169 -12.88 -24.18 38.98
CA LYS A 169 -12.42 -25.55 39.21
C LYS A 169 -12.95 -26.55 38.17
N ALA A 170 -14.24 -26.50 37.85
CA ALA A 170 -14.84 -27.35 36.82
C ALA A 170 -14.28 -27.09 35.41
N THR A 171 -13.79 -25.86 35.16
CA THR A 171 -13.11 -25.50 33.91
C THR A 171 -11.66 -26.04 33.88
N THR A 172 -10.93 -25.94 34.99
CA THR A 172 -9.60 -26.54 35.14
C THR A 172 -9.63 -28.06 34.97
N GLU A 173 -10.60 -28.73 35.60
CA GLU A 173 -10.75 -30.19 35.53
C GLU A 173 -11.07 -30.68 34.10
N LYS A 174 -11.82 -29.89 33.31
CA LYS A 174 -12.04 -30.16 31.88
C LYS A 174 -10.77 -29.98 31.03
N LEU A 175 -9.93 -28.99 31.34
CA LEU A 175 -8.67 -28.75 30.62
C LEU A 175 -7.62 -29.83 30.89
N THR A 176 -7.58 -30.40 32.10
CA THR A 176 -6.69 -31.54 32.41
C THR A 176 -7.14 -32.87 31.79
N ALA A 177 -8.39 -32.98 31.33
CA ALA A 177 -8.93 -34.21 30.76
C ALA A 177 -8.63 -34.41 29.26
N SER A 178 -8.12 -33.39 28.56
CA SER A 178 -7.98 -33.38 27.09
C SER A 178 -6.54 -33.43 26.56
N ALA A 179 -5.50 -33.35 27.41
CA ALA A 179 -4.10 -33.39 26.98
C ALA A 179 -3.19 -34.09 28.04
N PRO A 180 -2.90 -35.40 27.91
CA PRO A 180 -2.17 -36.16 28.95
C PRO A 180 -0.67 -35.85 29.09
N ASP A 181 -0.02 -35.15 28.16
CA ASP A 181 1.44 -35.22 27.96
C ASP A 181 2.17 -33.85 27.98
N LEU A 182 1.61 -32.85 28.68
CA LEU A 182 2.22 -31.51 28.86
C LEU A 182 2.75 -31.23 30.27
N THR A 183 2.57 -32.16 31.23
CA THR A 183 2.92 -32.02 32.66
C THR A 183 4.41 -32.23 32.97
N LYS A 184 5.31 -31.66 32.15
CA LYS A 184 6.78 -31.79 32.31
C LYS A 184 7.62 -30.52 32.10
N ILE A 185 7.03 -29.37 31.77
CA ILE A 185 7.79 -28.15 31.42
C ILE A 185 7.65 -26.99 32.43
N PHE A 186 6.66 -27.02 33.33
CA PHE A 186 6.50 -25.99 34.37
C PHE A 186 6.39 -26.57 35.78
N ASP A 187 7.49 -27.15 36.26
CA ASP A 187 7.67 -27.36 37.71
C ASP A 187 9.16 -27.44 38.09
N LYS A 188 9.80 -26.28 38.34
CA LYS A 188 10.81 -26.05 39.41
C LYS A 188 11.45 -24.65 39.43
N ASN A 189 11.61 -24.18 40.66
CA ASN A 189 12.67 -23.29 41.18
C ASN A 189 12.69 -21.78 40.81
N LEU A 190 11.98 -20.99 41.63
CA LEU A 190 12.68 -20.08 42.56
C LEU A 190 13.08 -20.95 43.79
N ILE A 191 14.19 -20.79 44.52
CA ILE A 191 14.97 -19.61 44.95
C ILE A 191 16.47 -20.01 45.10
N GLU A 192 17.38 -19.02 45.16
CA GLU A 192 18.73 -19.03 45.78
C GLU A 192 19.98 -19.60 45.06
N THR A 193 21.12 -19.24 45.66
CA THR A 193 22.53 -19.28 45.20
C THR A 193 23.16 -20.68 45.35
N ASP A 194 24.17 -21.11 44.57
CA ASP A 194 25.57 -20.64 44.68
C ASP A 194 26.52 -21.18 43.57
N GLU A 195 27.77 -20.74 43.66
CA GLU A 195 29.07 -21.13 43.06
C GLU A 195 29.29 -22.37 42.11
N ILE A 196 30.19 -22.13 41.13
CA ILE A 196 31.33 -22.98 40.68
C ILE A 196 31.12 -24.16 39.68
N ASP A 197 31.36 -23.83 38.40
CA ASP A 197 32.46 -24.32 37.53
C ASP A 197 32.35 -25.58 36.60
N ASN A 198 33.11 -25.46 35.48
CA ASN A 198 33.56 -26.42 34.45
C ASN A 198 33.04 -27.87 34.44
N SER A 199 32.52 -28.30 33.27
CA SER A 199 33.34 -29.06 32.29
C SER A 199 32.59 -29.40 30.97
N ARG A 200 33.31 -29.97 30.00
CA ARG A 200 32.84 -30.37 28.65
C ARG A 200 31.93 -31.61 28.69
N ILE A 201 31.10 -31.79 27.66
CA ILE A 201 31.05 -33.06 26.88
C ILE A 201 30.45 -32.83 25.48
N ASP A 202 30.78 -33.73 24.55
CA ASP A 202 30.49 -33.69 23.11
C ASP A 202 29.25 -34.54 22.75
N PHE A 203 28.59 -34.28 21.62
CA PHE A 203 27.45 -35.08 21.14
C PHE A 203 27.48 -35.31 19.62
N THR A 204 27.58 -36.59 19.22
CA THR A 204 27.57 -37.03 17.81
C THR A 204 26.53 -38.14 17.59
N VAL A 205 25.46 -37.85 16.83
CA VAL A 205 24.47 -38.82 16.33
C VAL A 205 24.10 -38.42 14.90
N ARG A 206 24.66 -39.06 13.87
CA ARG A 206 24.13 -40.22 13.11
C ARG A 206 22.75 -40.02 12.46
N ARG A 207 22.71 -40.17 11.12
CA ARG A 207 21.47 -40.28 10.31
C ARG A 207 21.02 -41.76 10.21
N PRO A 208 19.72 -42.04 10.04
CA PRO A 208 19.23 -43.30 9.48
C PRO A 208 19.46 -43.37 7.96
N ALA A 209 19.31 -44.55 7.36
CA ALA A 209 19.36 -44.77 5.91
C ALA A 209 18.34 -45.86 5.50
N ILE A 210 17.85 -45.79 4.25
CA ILE A 210 17.04 -46.82 3.59
C ILE A 210 17.56 -46.99 2.15
N GLN A 211 17.54 -48.23 1.63
CA GLN A 211 17.98 -48.62 0.28
C GLN A 211 16.94 -48.15 -0.78
N GLN A 212 17.25 -47.80 -2.02
CA GLN A 212 18.17 -48.35 -3.03
C GLN A 212 17.67 -49.64 -3.71
N GLU A 213 16.97 -49.47 -4.84
CA GLU A 213 16.93 -50.43 -5.96
C GLU A 213 17.55 -49.80 -7.22
N LYS A 214 17.96 -50.61 -8.20
CA LYS A 214 18.72 -50.16 -9.39
C LYS A 214 18.62 -51.11 -10.59
N THR A 215 18.17 -50.59 -11.74
CA THR A 215 18.27 -51.17 -13.09
C THR A 215 18.24 -49.99 -14.10
N LYS A 216 19.28 -49.74 -14.92
CA LYS A 216 19.60 -50.33 -16.26
C LYS A 216 18.57 -49.94 -17.34
N PHE A 217 18.88 -49.41 -18.52
CA PHE A 217 20.13 -48.97 -19.22
C PHE A 217 19.94 -47.49 -19.69
N HIS A 218 20.94 -46.62 -19.92
CA HIS A 218 22.09 -46.59 -20.87
C HIS A 218 21.72 -46.30 -22.34
N ASP A 219 22.30 -45.20 -22.86
CA ASP A 219 22.56 -44.77 -24.25
C ASP A 219 21.41 -44.60 -25.27
N LEU A 220 21.24 -43.35 -25.74
CA LEU A 220 21.69 -42.90 -27.07
C LEU A 220 21.51 -41.38 -27.24
N TRP A 221 22.60 -40.68 -27.58
CA TRP A 221 22.59 -39.37 -28.25
C TRP A 221 23.75 -39.38 -29.24
N THR A 222 23.45 -39.22 -30.53
CA THR A 222 24.42 -38.97 -31.59
C THR A 222 24.14 -37.60 -32.17
N GLU A 223 25.19 -36.81 -32.32
CA GLU A 223 25.20 -35.60 -33.15
C GLU A 223 25.22 -36.04 -34.63
N ASP A 224 24.48 -35.36 -35.48
CA ASP A 224 24.68 -35.29 -36.93
C ASP A 224 24.22 -33.88 -37.37
N ASP A 225 25.05 -33.21 -38.16
CA ASP A 225 24.83 -31.86 -38.72
C ASP A 225 24.38 -31.94 -40.20
N ASP A 226 24.17 -30.77 -40.83
CA ASP A 226 23.89 -30.54 -42.27
C ASP A 226 22.51 -31.06 -42.78
N ASP A 227 21.81 -30.44 -43.75
CA ASP A 227 22.25 -29.56 -44.85
C ASP A 227 21.14 -28.54 -45.25
N ASP A 228 21.42 -27.66 -46.22
CA ASP A 228 20.47 -26.66 -46.81
C ASP A 228 19.32 -27.28 -47.65
N ASP A 229 18.19 -26.56 -47.83
CA ASP A 229 17.79 -26.08 -49.18
C ASP A 229 16.63 -25.05 -49.18
N ASP A 230 16.57 -24.28 -50.27
CA ASP A 230 15.57 -23.25 -50.60
C ASP A 230 14.35 -23.87 -51.32
N LEU A 231 13.13 -23.32 -51.20
CA LEU A 231 12.17 -23.21 -52.33
C LEU A 231 10.88 -22.43 -52.04
N ASN A 232 10.15 -22.14 -53.13
CA ASN A 232 9.32 -20.95 -53.31
C ASN A 232 7.86 -21.29 -53.72
N MET A 233 7.04 -20.24 -53.87
CA MET A 233 5.83 -20.12 -54.72
C MET A 233 4.41 -20.56 -54.26
N GLN A 234 3.52 -19.56 -54.38
CA GLN A 234 2.13 -19.59 -54.89
C GLN A 234 1.03 -20.20 -53.99
N LEU A 235 -0.10 -19.52 -53.68
CA LEU A 235 -1.14 -18.77 -54.45
C LEU A 235 -2.30 -19.65 -54.95
N GLN A 236 -3.49 -19.01 -55.06
CA GLN A 236 -4.82 -19.58 -55.38
C GLN A 236 -5.52 -20.28 -54.19
N SER A 237 -6.85 -20.19 -54.01
CA SER A 237 -7.85 -19.24 -54.58
C SER A 237 -9.16 -19.23 -53.77
N ASN A 238 -9.79 -18.06 -53.67
CA ASN A 238 -11.19 -17.88 -53.24
C ASN A 238 -12.16 -18.40 -54.34
N PRO A 239 -13.45 -18.72 -54.08
CA PRO A 239 -14.50 -17.69 -54.26
C PRO A 239 -15.84 -17.85 -53.47
N ALA A 240 -16.65 -16.77 -53.53
CA ALA A 240 -18.13 -16.71 -53.46
C ALA A 240 -18.83 -16.98 -52.10
N ASN A 241 -19.93 -16.29 -51.71
CA ASN A 241 -20.80 -15.26 -52.32
C ASN A 241 -21.30 -14.28 -51.21
N THR A 242 -21.36 -12.94 -51.37
CA THR A 242 -22.41 -12.08 -52.00
C THR A 242 -23.83 -12.25 -51.39
N VAL A 243 -24.73 -11.25 -51.19
CA VAL A 243 -24.86 -9.80 -51.56
C VAL A 243 -25.94 -9.12 -50.63
N TYR A 244 -26.30 -7.83 -50.48
CA TYR A 244 -26.03 -6.49 -51.11
C TYR A 244 -26.40 -5.30 -50.15
N SER A 245 -25.61 -4.20 -50.14
CA SER A 245 -26.06 -2.78 -49.98
C SER A 245 -26.71 -2.30 -48.64
N SER A 246 -26.87 -1.00 -48.32
CA SER A 246 -26.61 0.24 -49.09
C SER A 246 -26.08 1.41 -48.21
N SER A 247 -25.81 2.57 -48.82
CA SER A 247 -24.98 3.67 -48.30
C SER A 247 -25.74 4.92 -47.80
N VAL A 248 -25.13 5.66 -46.87
CA VAL A 248 -25.17 7.15 -46.84
C VAL A 248 -23.78 7.68 -46.53
N GLN A 249 -23.30 8.67 -47.29
CA GLN A 249 -22.13 9.49 -46.94
C GLN A 249 -22.59 10.83 -46.35
N THR A 250 -21.91 11.31 -45.31
CA THR A 250 -21.87 12.75 -44.99
C THR A 250 -20.46 13.14 -44.54
N GLN A 251 -19.78 13.95 -45.36
CA GLN A 251 -18.57 14.64 -44.93
C GLN A 251 -18.96 15.82 -44.02
N LYS A 252 -18.20 16.06 -42.96
CA LYS A 252 -18.11 17.38 -42.31
C LYS A 252 -16.66 17.76 -42.14
N LEU A 253 -16.31 18.93 -42.67
CA LEU A 253 -15.01 19.54 -42.45
C LEU A 253 -14.98 20.13 -41.04
N TYR A 254 -13.83 20.01 -40.37
CA TYR A 254 -13.45 20.88 -39.27
C TYR A 254 -12.26 21.72 -39.73
N TYR A 255 -12.36 23.03 -39.55
CA TYR A 255 -11.30 23.97 -39.90
C TYR A 255 -10.15 23.86 -38.88
N TYR A 256 -8.92 23.71 -39.38
CA TYR A 256 -7.76 24.20 -38.65
C TYR A 256 -7.69 25.72 -38.84
N ASP A 257 -7.67 26.48 -37.75
CA ASP A 257 -7.14 27.84 -37.74
C ASP A 257 -5.69 27.79 -37.25
N SER A 258 -4.83 28.62 -37.85
CA SER A 258 -3.38 28.57 -37.66
C SER A 258 -2.80 29.97 -37.53
N SER A 259 -2.71 30.46 -36.29
CA SER A 259 -2.03 31.71 -35.93
C SER A 259 -0.76 31.41 -35.11
N LEU A 260 0.30 31.02 -35.82
CA LEU A 260 1.65 30.90 -35.27
C LEU A 260 2.17 32.28 -34.84
N ASN A 261 2.74 32.37 -33.63
CA ASN A 261 3.68 33.43 -33.28
C ASN A 261 4.87 32.82 -32.52
N PHE A 262 5.93 32.51 -33.26
CA PHE A 262 7.20 32.03 -32.71
C PHE A 262 7.93 33.19 -32.03
N SER A 263 8.34 33.01 -30.77
CA SER A 263 9.53 33.69 -30.24
C SER A 263 10.55 32.65 -29.78
N TRP A 264 11.77 32.75 -30.28
CA TRP A 264 12.84 31.80 -29.99
C TRP A 264 13.55 32.17 -28.68
N ASN A 265 13.72 31.21 -27.78
CA ASN A 265 14.88 31.16 -26.89
C ASN A 265 15.18 29.71 -26.45
N SER A 266 16.45 29.43 -26.17
CA SER A 266 16.99 28.06 -26.10
C SER A 266 16.87 27.41 -24.71
N PRO A 267 16.54 26.11 -24.61
CA PRO A 267 16.44 25.40 -23.34
C PRO A 267 17.79 24.83 -22.87
N PHE A 268 18.57 25.59 -22.09
CA PHE A 268 19.68 25.04 -21.30
C PHE A 268 20.05 25.90 -20.08
N ILE A 269 19.63 25.47 -18.89
CA ILE A 269 20.45 25.25 -17.67
C ILE A 269 19.50 24.71 -16.60
N ASN A 270 19.77 23.50 -16.12
CA ASN A 270 19.04 22.90 -15.00
C ASN A 270 20.01 22.09 -14.13
N THR A 271 20.64 22.75 -13.15
CA THR A 271 21.38 22.11 -12.06
C THR A 271 21.76 23.11 -10.98
N LEU A 272 21.33 22.86 -9.72
CA LEU A 272 21.94 23.22 -8.41
C LEU A 272 20.95 23.63 -7.30
N ALA A 273 19.87 22.86 -7.14
CA ALA A 273 19.22 22.70 -5.82
C ALA A 273 18.59 21.30 -5.76
N GLY A 274 18.96 20.50 -4.75
CA GLY A 274 18.29 19.24 -4.46
C GLY A 274 17.12 19.48 -3.52
N ILE A 275 15.95 19.80 -4.08
CA ILE A 275 14.67 19.83 -3.37
C ILE A 275 13.87 18.60 -3.83
N SER A 276 13.15 17.95 -2.92
CA SER A 276 12.53 16.65 -3.21
C SER A 276 11.38 16.75 -4.21
N LEU A 277 11.21 15.70 -5.02
CA LEU A 277 10.00 15.44 -5.80
C LEU A 277 8.98 14.57 -5.01
N SER A 278 9.35 14.06 -3.83
CA SER A 278 8.56 13.08 -3.04
C SER A 278 7.40 13.65 -2.22
N ASP A 279 6.98 14.90 -2.44
CA ASP A 279 5.91 15.57 -1.68
C ASP A 279 4.77 16.05 -2.61
N GLN A 280 4.62 15.41 -3.77
CA GLN A 280 3.60 15.76 -4.76
C GLN A 280 2.18 15.34 -4.32
N HIS A 281 1.55 16.25 -3.58
CA HIS A 281 0.11 16.54 -3.61
C HIS A 281 -0.84 15.63 -2.81
N LEU A 282 -0.45 15.34 -1.55
CA LEU A 282 -1.29 14.74 -0.51
C LEU A 282 -2.50 15.60 -0.04
N ASN A 283 -2.79 16.75 -0.67
CA ASN A 283 -3.85 17.68 -0.24
C ASN A 283 -4.73 18.18 -1.40
N SER A 284 -4.68 17.49 -2.55
CA SER A 284 -5.43 17.85 -3.76
C SER A 284 -6.94 17.57 -3.67
N ASN A 285 -7.41 16.78 -2.71
CA ASN A 285 -8.82 16.43 -2.57
C ASN A 285 -9.14 16.15 -1.10
N GLY A 286 -10.37 16.45 -0.67
CA GLY A 286 -10.88 16.02 0.63
C GLY A 286 -11.92 14.89 0.51
N PRO A 287 -12.34 14.30 1.65
CA PRO A 287 -13.21 13.13 1.68
C PRO A 287 -14.69 13.42 1.37
N PHE A 288 -15.04 14.67 1.05
CA PHE A 288 -16.41 15.13 0.78
C PHE A 288 -16.67 15.43 -0.70
N GLY A 289 -15.78 14.96 -1.58
CA GLY A 289 -15.99 14.89 -3.01
C GLY A 289 -15.56 16.12 -3.81
N LYS A 290 -14.64 16.95 -3.29
CA LYS A 290 -14.08 18.10 -4.00
C LYS A 290 -12.70 17.80 -4.58
N ARG A 291 -12.46 18.29 -5.80
CA ARG A 291 -11.21 18.13 -6.55
C ARG A 291 -10.51 19.46 -6.74
N HIS A 292 -9.38 19.62 -6.07
CA HIS A 292 -8.52 20.79 -6.10
C HIS A 292 -7.33 20.54 -7.04
N SER A 293 -6.94 21.56 -7.78
CA SER A 293 -5.82 21.52 -8.71
C SER A 293 -4.49 21.68 -7.98
N VAL A 294 -3.42 21.11 -8.54
CA VAL A 294 -2.03 21.47 -8.18
C VAL A 294 -1.74 22.96 -8.46
N HIS A 295 -2.54 23.59 -9.33
CA HIS A 295 -2.44 25.01 -9.67
C HIS A 295 -3.44 25.90 -8.90
N ASP A 296 -4.15 25.36 -7.91
CA ASP A 296 -4.93 26.17 -6.98
C ASP A 296 -3.98 26.83 -5.97
N GLU A 297 -3.26 27.84 -6.44
CA GLU A 297 -2.47 28.78 -5.63
C GLU A 297 -3.25 30.10 -5.50
N PRO A 298 -3.48 30.63 -4.28
CA PRO A 298 -3.08 30.10 -2.98
C PRO A 298 -4.01 29.00 -2.49
N SER A 299 -3.50 27.77 -2.35
CA SER A 299 -4.16 26.74 -1.56
C SER A 299 -4.07 27.13 -0.09
N PRO A 300 -5.03 26.75 0.77
CA PRO A 300 -4.97 27.08 2.20
C PRO A 300 -3.72 26.55 2.92
N HIS A 301 -2.95 25.62 2.32
CA HIS A 301 -1.58 25.28 2.74
C HIS A 301 -0.64 26.51 2.88
N SER A 302 -0.88 27.60 2.13
CA SER A 302 -0.18 28.89 2.32
C SER A 302 -0.46 29.58 3.68
N CYS A 303 -1.34 29.02 4.53
CA CYS A 303 -1.49 29.36 5.96
C CYS A 303 -0.16 29.60 6.68
N ASN A 304 0.86 28.77 6.42
CA ASN A 304 2.13 28.78 7.14
C ASN A 304 3.17 29.78 6.60
N ARG A 305 2.75 30.87 5.94
CA ARG A 305 3.63 32.01 5.62
C ARG A 305 3.93 32.79 6.91
N GLY A 306 5.02 32.41 7.56
CA GLY A 306 5.37 32.88 8.91
C GLY A 306 5.66 34.38 9.03
N SER A 307 4.64 35.15 9.43
CA SER A 307 4.81 36.47 10.05
C SER A 307 3.85 36.63 11.23
N GLY A 308 4.31 36.25 12.43
CA GLY A 308 3.53 36.43 13.66
C GLY A 308 3.48 37.90 14.09
N LEU A 309 2.36 38.58 13.84
CA LEU A 309 2.07 39.91 14.39
C LEU A 309 0.60 40.03 14.82
N ILE A 310 0.42 39.97 16.15
CA ILE A 310 -0.55 40.69 17.00
C ILE A 310 -2.03 40.76 16.56
N LEU A 311 -2.92 40.37 17.49
CA LEU A 311 -4.35 40.70 17.52
C LEU A 311 -4.59 42.23 17.41
N SER A 312 -4.87 42.74 16.21
CA SER A 312 -5.24 44.14 15.98
C SER A 312 -6.74 44.36 16.16
N SER A 313 -7.14 44.72 17.37
CA SER A 313 -8.54 44.99 17.70
C SER A 313 -9.05 46.34 17.16
N ALA A 314 -9.45 46.42 15.89
CA ALA A 314 -10.40 47.43 15.39
C ALA A 314 -10.89 47.16 13.96
N PHE A 315 -12.19 46.89 13.79
CA PHE A 315 -12.92 47.20 12.56
C PHE A 315 -14.29 47.78 12.91
N SER A 316 -14.56 49.01 12.46
CA SER A 316 -15.79 49.74 12.78
C SER A 316 -16.85 49.59 11.69
N THR A 317 -17.91 48.86 12.01
CA THR A 317 -19.29 49.10 11.55
C THR A 317 -19.51 49.33 10.05
N LEU A 318 -19.72 48.24 9.32
CA LEU A 318 -20.92 48.07 8.48
C LEU A 318 -21.36 46.61 8.58
N THR A 319 -22.10 46.29 9.65
CA THR A 319 -22.48 44.91 9.99
C THR A 319 -23.67 44.42 9.16
N THR A 320 -23.42 44.14 7.88
CA THR A 320 -24.17 43.09 7.19
C THR A 320 -23.84 41.78 7.90
N VAL A 321 -24.83 41.13 8.52
CA VAL A 321 -24.60 39.83 9.17
C VAL A 321 -24.35 38.80 8.06
N MET A 322 -23.09 38.42 7.86
CA MET A 322 -22.74 37.40 6.88
C MET A 322 -23.17 36.04 7.40
N THR A 323 -24.22 35.50 6.77
CA THR A 323 -24.74 34.17 7.04
C THR A 323 -23.95 33.10 6.28
N LEU A 324 -23.85 31.91 6.88
CA LEU A 324 -23.41 30.68 6.24
C LEU A 324 -24.41 29.58 6.61
N ASN A 325 -25.38 29.34 5.73
CA ASN A 325 -26.56 28.52 5.98
C ASN A 325 -26.43 27.16 5.29
N VAL A 326 -26.86 26.09 5.97
CA VAL A 326 -26.90 24.71 5.45
C VAL A 326 -28.34 24.31 5.10
N SER A 327 -28.52 23.42 4.12
CA SER A 327 -29.85 22.89 3.73
C SER A 327 -30.48 21.96 4.77
N THR A 328 -29.66 21.29 5.58
CA THR A 328 -30.08 20.46 6.72
C THR A 328 -29.01 20.49 7.81
N THR A 329 -29.39 20.24 9.06
CA THR A 329 -28.48 20.05 10.20
C THR A 329 -28.23 18.58 10.54
N VAL A 330 -28.96 17.66 9.90
CA VAL A 330 -28.82 16.21 10.09
C VAL A 330 -28.81 15.54 8.72
N TYR A 331 -27.88 14.62 8.48
CA TYR A 331 -27.70 13.97 7.17
C TYR A 331 -27.50 12.45 7.28
N VAL A 332 -27.84 11.71 6.22
CA VAL A 332 -27.43 10.30 6.04
C VAL A 332 -26.16 10.20 5.17
N SER A 333 -25.43 9.10 5.26
CA SER A 333 -24.20 8.94 4.46
C SER A 333 -24.51 8.92 2.95
N ASN A 334 -23.72 9.66 2.17
CA ASN A 334 -23.93 10.07 0.77
C ASN A 334 -25.05 11.09 0.48
N GLU A 335 -25.66 11.71 1.48
CA GLU A 335 -26.60 12.83 1.26
C GLU A 335 -25.86 14.10 0.80
N GLN A 336 -26.48 14.89 -0.08
CA GLN A 336 -25.94 16.19 -0.50
C GLN A 336 -26.40 17.31 0.43
N VAL A 337 -25.45 18.01 1.06
CA VAL A 337 -25.72 19.23 1.83
C VAL A 337 -25.29 20.44 1.01
N ASN A 338 -26.23 21.36 0.82
CA ASN A 338 -25.99 22.64 0.16
C ASN A 338 -25.64 23.68 1.23
N VAL A 339 -24.52 24.37 1.06
CA VAL A 339 -24.12 25.51 1.90
C VAL A 339 -24.23 26.78 1.08
N THR A 340 -24.88 27.79 1.64
CA THR A 340 -25.17 29.08 1.02
C THR A 340 -24.64 30.20 1.88
N TRP A 341 -24.11 31.26 1.29
CA TRP A 341 -23.54 32.38 2.03
C TRP A 341 -24.00 33.74 1.51
N THR A 342 -23.93 34.74 2.39
CA THR A 342 -24.03 36.14 1.96
C THR A 342 -22.72 36.54 1.26
N PRO A 343 -22.73 36.97 -0.02
CA PRO A 343 -21.52 37.37 -0.72
C PRO A 343 -20.89 38.63 -0.11
N MET A 344 -19.56 38.65 0.00
CA MET A 344 -18.80 39.84 0.37
C MET A 344 -18.84 40.89 -0.74
N THR A 345 -18.78 42.17 -0.36
CA THR A 345 -18.66 43.31 -1.29
C THR A 345 -17.27 43.40 -1.95
N ALA A 346 -16.25 42.90 -1.27
CA ALA A 346 -14.88 42.76 -1.77
C ALA A 346 -14.25 41.45 -1.21
N PRO A 347 -14.60 40.27 -1.76
CA PRO A 347 -14.00 38.99 -1.37
C PRO A 347 -12.60 38.84 -1.97
N CYS A 348 -11.70 38.11 -1.31
CA CYS A 348 -10.39 37.77 -1.87
C CYS A 348 -10.48 36.64 -2.90
N ILE A 349 -9.43 36.41 -3.69
CA ILE A 349 -9.46 35.36 -4.74
C ILE A 349 -9.43 33.95 -4.13
N ASP A 350 -8.79 33.86 -2.97
CA ASP A 350 -8.54 32.68 -2.15
C ASP A 350 -9.45 32.62 -0.89
N ASP A 351 -10.56 33.34 -0.93
CA ASP A 351 -11.68 33.18 0.01
C ASP A 351 -12.25 31.76 -0.12
N PHE A 352 -12.42 31.04 0.99
CA PHE A 352 -12.86 29.64 0.95
C PHE A 352 -13.82 29.26 2.08
N ILE A 353 -14.68 28.29 1.80
CA ILE A 353 -15.49 27.58 2.79
C ILE A 353 -14.84 26.21 3.01
N GLY A 354 -14.34 25.98 4.22
CA GLY A 354 -13.83 24.67 4.64
C GLY A 354 -14.87 23.92 5.48
N ILE A 355 -14.78 22.59 5.51
CA ILE A 355 -15.50 21.73 6.44
C ILE A 355 -14.57 21.19 7.53
N TYR A 356 -14.99 21.36 8.78
CA TYR A 356 -14.19 21.15 9.99
C TYR A 356 -14.91 20.19 10.94
N SER A 357 -14.16 19.57 11.86
CA SER A 357 -14.74 18.94 13.04
C SER A 357 -15.17 20.02 14.05
N GLY A 358 -16.29 19.83 14.75
CA GLY A 358 -16.89 20.84 15.63
C GLY A 358 -15.95 21.35 16.74
N GLU A 359 -15.09 20.48 17.26
CA GLU A 359 -14.11 20.74 18.32
C GLU A 359 -12.86 21.53 17.87
N ILE A 360 -12.65 21.72 16.57
CA ILE A 360 -11.46 22.43 16.04
C ILE A 360 -11.59 23.94 16.35
N PRO A 361 -10.58 24.60 16.95
CA PRO A 361 -10.64 26.03 17.27
C PRO A 361 -10.88 26.94 16.06
N LEU A 362 -11.47 28.12 16.28
CA LEU A 362 -11.88 29.05 15.22
C LEU A 362 -10.73 29.86 14.60
N ASP A 363 -9.54 29.86 15.23
CA ASP A 363 -8.29 30.40 14.67
C ASP A 363 -7.60 29.41 13.71
N LYS A 364 -8.09 28.16 13.62
CA LYS A 364 -7.50 27.09 12.82
C LYS A 364 -8.12 26.96 11.44
N ALA A 365 -7.97 28.01 10.63
CA ALA A 365 -8.38 28.04 9.22
C ALA A 365 -7.72 26.95 8.34
N CYS A 366 -6.70 26.28 8.83
CA CYS A 366 -5.88 25.33 8.08
C CYS A 366 -6.27 23.87 8.37
N ASP A 367 -7.01 23.64 9.46
CA ASP A 367 -7.31 22.31 10.01
C ASP A 367 -8.70 21.84 9.51
N TYR A 368 -8.90 21.82 8.18
CA TYR A 368 -10.13 21.36 7.53
C TYR A 368 -9.98 19.94 6.96
N PHE A 369 -11.10 19.24 6.77
CA PHE A 369 -11.16 17.97 6.03
C PHE A 369 -11.21 18.18 4.51
N ASP A 370 -12.03 19.13 4.07
CA ASP A 370 -12.19 19.51 2.66
C ASP A 370 -12.53 21.02 2.58
N TYR A 371 -12.49 21.60 1.39
CA TYR A 371 -12.78 23.01 1.15
C TYR A 371 -13.38 23.26 -0.24
N GLU A 372 -13.72 24.51 -0.54
CA GLU A 372 -14.05 25.03 -1.86
C GLU A 372 -13.86 26.56 -1.85
N PHE A 373 -13.33 27.15 -2.92
CA PHE A 373 -13.20 28.61 -3.02
C PHE A 373 -14.55 29.27 -3.30
N THR A 374 -14.86 30.38 -2.65
CA THR A 374 -16.15 31.10 -2.85
C THR A 374 -16.28 31.81 -4.20
N LYS A 375 -15.27 31.68 -5.07
CA LYS A 375 -15.22 32.23 -6.43
C LYS A 375 -15.08 31.19 -7.55
N SER A 376 -15.06 29.88 -7.25
CA SER A 376 -14.97 28.86 -8.30
C SER A 376 -16.23 28.85 -9.19
N GLU A 377 -17.40 29.16 -8.63
CA GLU A 377 -18.67 29.27 -9.35
C GLU A 377 -19.34 30.66 -9.21
N LYS A 378 -20.26 30.99 -10.14
CA LYS A 378 -20.96 32.29 -10.18
C LYS A 378 -22.17 32.36 -9.21
N THR A 379 -22.16 31.55 -8.16
CA THR A 379 -23.30 31.25 -7.30
C THR A 379 -22.86 31.18 -5.85
N ASN A 380 -23.58 31.87 -4.95
CA ASN A 380 -23.28 31.88 -3.51
C ASN A 380 -23.82 30.62 -2.80
N SER A 381 -23.63 29.47 -3.45
CA SER A 381 -24.13 28.16 -3.07
C SER A 381 -23.20 27.08 -3.60
N ILE A 382 -22.80 26.15 -2.75
CA ILE A 382 -21.97 24.98 -3.10
C ILE A 382 -22.60 23.73 -2.46
N SER A 383 -22.54 22.59 -3.14
CA SER A 383 -22.95 21.28 -2.60
C SER A 383 -21.72 20.44 -2.22
N TRP A 384 -21.80 19.71 -1.10
CA TRP A 384 -20.87 18.63 -0.72
C TRP A 384 -21.64 17.32 -0.56
N GLN A 385 -21.00 16.20 -0.90
CA GLN A 385 -21.54 14.86 -0.66
C GLN A 385 -21.04 14.38 0.70
N MET A 386 -21.95 14.30 1.67
CA MET A 386 -21.62 14.07 3.07
C MET A 386 -21.36 12.59 3.36
N ILE A 387 -20.23 12.27 3.97
CA ILE A 387 -19.94 10.93 4.51
C ILE A 387 -20.05 10.91 6.04
N ASN A 388 -20.45 9.78 6.61
CA ASN A 388 -20.57 9.60 8.06
C ASN A 388 -19.19 9.43 8.73
N LEU A 389 -18.49 10.54 9.02
CA LEU A 389 -17.24 10.58 9.80
C LEU A 389 -17.46 10.40 11.32
N ARG A 390 -18.66 10.01 11.76
CA ARG A 390 -18.98 9.69 13.17
C ARG A 390 -18.75 10.84 14.18
N ARG A 391 -18.76 12.09 13.71
CA ARG A 391 -18.55 13.31 14.52
C ARG A 391 -19.35 14.50 14.00
N PRO A 392 -19.68 15.50 14.85
CA PRO A 392 -20.30 16.74 14.41
C PRO A 392 -19.33 17.54 13.53
N LEU A 393 -19.82 18.03 12.40
CA LEU A 393 -19.05 18.81 11.44
C LEU A 393 -19.57 20.24 11.35
N GLN A 394 -18.75 21.16 10.85
CA GLN A 394 -19.10 22.57 10.69
C GLN A 394 -18.50 23.14 9.42
N PHE A 395 -19.28 23.91 8.65
CA PHE A 395 -18.74 24.73 7.57
C PHE A 395 -18.29 26.08 8.13
N ARG A 396 -17.14 26.57 7.65
CA ARG A 396 -16.56 27.86 8.07
C ARG A 396 -16.00 28.59 6.87
N TYR A 397 -16.46 29.82 6.66
CA TYR A 397 -15.98 30.75 5.64
C TYR A 397 -14.82 31.56 6.23
N TYR A 398 -13.64 31.45 5.61
CA TYR A 398 -12.46 32.24 5.93
C TYR A 398 -12.10 33.22 4.81
N SER A 399 -11.65 34.40 5.19
CA SER A 399 -11.16 35.47 4.30
C SER A 399 -9.98 36.19 4.94
N ARG A 400 -9.25 36.97 4.14
CA ARG A 400 -8.09 37.78 4.56
C ARG A 400 -8.48 39.26 4.64
N ASP A 401 -7.50 40.16 4.81
CA ASP A 401 -7.79 41.59 4.83
C ASP A 401 -8.30 42.12 3.46
N HIS A 402 -8.80 43.36 3.41
CA HIS A 402 -9.26 43.98 2.16
C HIS A 402 -8.17 44.21 1.10
N ALA A 403 -6.89 43.99 1.41
CA ALA A 403 -5.79 43.98 0.45
C ALA A 403 -5.42 42.55 0.01
N CYS A 404 -6.14 41.53 0.49
CA CYS A 404 -5.84 40.11 0.33
C CYS A 404 -4.42 39.78 0.78
N SER A 405 -4.09 40.27 1.98
CA SER A 405 -2.81 40.12 2.67
C SER A 405 -3.01 39.60 4.09
N GLY A 406 -1.92 39.23 4.77
CA GLY A 406 -1.96 38.67 6.12
C GLY A 406 -2.56 37.26 6.21
N ASN A 407 -3.07 36.92 7.40
CA ASN A 407 -3.61 35.61 7.75
C ASN A 407 -5.12 35.52 7.49
N TYR A 408 -5.64 34.29 7.35
CA TYR A 408 -7.08 34.03 7.34
C TYR A 408 -7.75 34.37 8.68
N SER A 409 -8.97 34.87 8.58
CA SER A 409 -9.87 35.22 9.67
C SER A 409 -11.27 34.66 9.41
N LEU A 410 -11.98 34.27 10.47
CA LEU A 410 -13.32 33.70 10.34
C LEU A 410 -14.33 34.80 9.96
N VAL A 411 -14.98 34.63 8.80
CA VAL A 411 -16.02 35.52 8.30
C VAL A 411 -17.40 35.10 8.80
N ALA A 412 -17.70 33.81 8.65
CA ALA A 412 -18.98 33.21 9.01
C ALA A 412 -18.80 31.72 9.30
N GLN A 413 -19.70 31.13 10.09
CA GLN A 413 -19.74 29.70 10.37
C GLN A 413 -21.18 29.20 10.31
N SER A 414 -21.37 27.94 9.93
CA SER A 414 -22.66 27.28 10.05
C SER A 414 -22.95 26.90 11.51
N VAL A 415 -24.21 26.49 11.76
CA VAL A 415 -24.50 25.56 12.85
C VAL A 415 -23.74 24.25 12.65
N LEU A 416 -23.59 23.44 13.72
CA LEU A 416 -23.10 22.08 13.57
C LEU A 416 -24.07 21.26 12.70
N ILE A 417 -23.52 20.34 11.91
CA ILE A 417 -24.26 19.32 11.17
C ILE A 417 -23.79 17.93 11.58
N GLU A 418 -24.72 16.99 11.72
CA GLU A 418 -24.47 15.71 12.38
C GLU A 418 -25.02 14.53 11.55
N PRO A 419 -24.34 13.37 11.51
CA PRO A 419 -24.94 12.15 10.97
C PRO A 419 -26.23 11.78 11.72
N LEU A 420 -27.25 11.30 11.00
CA LEU A 420 -28.53 10.85 11.59
C LEU A 420 -28.35 9.77 12.67
N ASN A 421 -27.31 8.94 12.53
CA ASN A 421 -26.85 8.04 13.58
C ASN A 421 -25.32 7.92 13.54
N TYR A 422 -24.66 8.36 14.61
CA TYR A 422 -23.22 8.17 14.80
C TYR A 422 -22.77 6.70 14.79
N ASN A 423 -23.65 5.79 15.21
CA ASN A 423 -23.38 4.35 15.29
C ASN A 423 -24.02 3.56 14.15
N GLU A 424 -24.41 4.22 13.07
CA GLU A 424 -24.86 3.57 11.83
C GLU A 424 -23.83 2.51 11.40
N PRO A 425 -24.24 1.24 11.16
CA PRO A 425 -23.38 0.24 10.56
C PRO A 425 -22.99 0.62 9.13
N THR A 426 -21.81 1.22 8.99
CA THR A 426 -21.25 1.71 7.72
C THR A 426 -20.12 0.80 7.24
N GLN A 427 -19.64 1.02 6.02
CA GLN A 427 -18.44 0.37 5.46
C GLN A 427 -18.58 -1.16 5.40
N ILE A 428 -19.82 -1.61 5.16
CA ILE A 428 -20.19 -3.02 5.14
C ILE A 428 -19.51 -3.69 3.94
N HIS A 429 -18.73 -4.73 4.21
CA HIS A 429 -18.02 -5.50 3.20
C HIS A 429 -17.85 -6.97 3.57
N LEU A 430 -17.52 -7.78 2.56
CA LEU A 430 -17.42 -9.23 2.63
C LEU A 430 -16.03 -9.71 2.23
N ALA A 431 -15.57 -10.81 2.82
CA ALA A 431 -14.37 -11.54 2.38
C ALA A 431 -14.55 -13.07 2.58
N TYR A 432 -13.76 -13.89 1.90
CA TYR A 432 -13.77 -15.34 2.13
C TYR A 432 -13.04 -15.71 3.43
N GLY A 433 -13.60 -16.68 4.17
CA GLY A 433 -12.88 -17.39 5.24
C GLY A 433 -12.03 -18.55 4.71
N ASP A 434 -11.50 -19.36 5.62
CA ASP A 434 -10.60 -20.48 5.30
C ASP A 434 -11.33 -21.62 4.55
N ARG A 435 -12.55 -21.97 4.98
CA ARG A 435 -13.32 -23.08 4.40
C ARG A 435 -14.33 -22.61 3.35
N LEU A 436 -14.72 -23.51 2.45
CA LEU A 436 -15.69 -23.22 1.37
C LEU A 436 -17.07 -22.76 1.89
N ASP A 437 -17.41 -23.12 3.13
CA ASP A 437 -18.63 -22.76 3.86
C ASP A 437 -18.51 -21.48 4.72
N GLN A 438 -17.41 -20.71 4.58
CA GLN A 438 -17.12 -19.54 5.42
C GLN A 438 -16.99 -18.22 4.65
N ILE A 439 -17.61 -17.17 5.19
CA ILE A 439 -17.49 -15.76 4.75
C ILE A 439 -17.37 -14.84 5.98
N PHE A 440 -16.43 -13.90 5.93
CA PHE A 440 -16.37 -12.77 6.85
C PHE A 440 -17.35 -11.68 6.41
N VAL A 441 -18.06 -11.11 7.38
CA VAL A 441 -18.88 -9.90 7.23
C VAL A 441 -18.30 -8.84 8.18
N SER A 442 -17.82 -7.74 7.62
CA SER A 442 -17.19 -6.67 8.40
C SER A 442 -17.89 -5.33 8.18
N TYR A 443 -17.93 -4.50 9.23
CA TYR A 443 -18.57 -3.18 9.22
C TYR A 443 -17.96 -2.26 10.29
N LEU A 444 -18.34 -0.99 10.30
CA LEU A 444 -17.76 0.04 11.17
C LEU A 444 -18.85 0.86 11.88
N THR A 445 -18.65 1.17 13.17
CA THR A 445 -19.49 2.10 13.96
C THR A 445 -18.64 3.04 14.84
N ASN A 446 -19.28 3.87 15.66
CA ASN A 446 -18.62 4.73 16.65
C ASN A 446 -18.57 4.14 18.07
N SER A 447 -18.92 2.86 18.28
CA SER A 447 -18.93 2.25 19.62
C SER A 447 -18.55 0.76 19.65
N SER A 448 -17.66 0.41 20.58
CA SER A 448 -17.36 -0.97 20.97
C SER A 448 -18.11 -1.45 22.23
N GLN A 449 -19.08 -0.68 22.73
CA GLN A 449 -19.79 -1.00 23.98
C GLN A 449 -20.62 -2.29 23.90
N TYR A 450 -21.09 -2.64 22.71
CA TYR A 450 -21.98 -3.77 22.44
C TYR A 450 -21.26 -4.80 21.57
N THR A 451 -21.57 -6.09 21.79
CA THR A 451 -21.10 -7.17 20.91
C THR A 451 -21.63 -6.92 19.49
N PRO A 452 -20.79 -6.90 18.46
CA PRO A 452 -21.27 -6.72 17.09
C PRO A 452 -21.96 -8.01 16.61
N GLN A 453 -23.01 -7.85 15.81
CA GLN A 453 -23.83 -8.98 15.37
C GLN A 453 -24.13 -8.93 13.87
N CYS A 454 -24.31 -10.11 13.29
CA CYS A 454 -24.94 -10.31 12.00
C CYS A 454 -26.20 -11.17 12.18
N GLN A 455 -27.32 -10.73 11.61
CA GLN A 455 -28.51 -11.56 11.41
C GLN A 455 -28.55 -11.98 9.95
N TYR A 456 -28.78 -13.26 9.66
CA TYR A 456 -28.77 -13.79 8.29
C TYR A 456 -29.79 -14.91 8.07
N GLY A 457 -30.12 -15.20 6.81
CA GLY A 457 -31.14 -16.19 6.47
C GLY A 457 -31.33 -16.37 4.96
N LEU A 458 -32.19 -17.31 4.60
CA LEU A 458 -32.54 -17.61 3.19
C LEU A 458 -33.72 -16.75 2.67
N ASN A 459 -34.27 -15.87 3.51
CA ASN A 459 -35.42 -15.03 3.20
C ASN A 459 -35.14 -13.58 3.68
N PRO A 460 -35.24 -12.54 2.83
CA PRO A 460 -34.98 -11.15 3.23
C PRO A 460 -35.95 -10.63 4.31
N LEU A 461 -37.09 -11.30 4.51
CA LEU A 461 -38.09 -10.96 5.52
C LEU A 461 -38.00 -11.82 6.80
N SER A 462 -37.10 -12.82 6.84
CA SER A 462 -36.92 -13.75 7.97
C SER A 462 -35.44 -14.14 8.10
N LEU A 463 -34.70 -13.40 8.92
CA LEU A 463 -33.29 -13.62 9.19
C LEU A 463 -33.15 -14.47 10.47
N GLU A 464 -33.28 -15.78 10.29
CA GLU A 464 -33.46 -16.77 11.36
C GLU A 464 -32.15 -17.19 12.05
N PHE A 465 -30.99 -16.86 11.47
CA PHE A 465 -29.68 -17.15 12.03
C PHE A 465 -29.03 -15.89 12.60
N HIS A 466 -28.31 -16.04 13.71
CA HIS A 466 -27.64 -14.97 14.42
C HIS A 466 -26.19 -15.38 14.70
N GLN A 467 -25.24 -14.49 14.45
CA GLN A 467 -23.82 -14.71 14.75
C GLN A 467 -23.19 -13.45 15.35
N ASN A 468 -22.40 -13.64 16.41
CA ASN A 468 -21.65 -12.57 17.07
C ASN A 468 -20.25 -12.42 16.45
N GLY A 469 -19.67 -11.23 16.53
CA GLY A 469 -18.34 -10.92 16.02
C GLY A 469 -17.36 -10.41 17.08
N THR A 470 -16.18 -10.02 16.61
CA THR A 470 -15.15 -9.30 17.37
C THR A 470 -15.10 -7.83 16.95
N THR A 471 -14.47 -7.00 17.77
CA THR A 471 -14.29 -5.56 17.52
C THR A 471 -12.82 -5.18 17.70
N THR A 472 -12.28 -4.36 16.80
CA THR A 472 -10.95 -3.76 16.89
C THR A 472 -10.99 -2.26 16.57
N THR A 473 -9.90 -1.56 16.88
CA THR A 473 -9.63 -0.18 16.45
C THR A 473 -8.12 0.06 16.47
N TYR A 474 -7.67 1.18 15.92
CA TYR A 474 -6.27 1.61 15.88
C TYR A 474 -6.16 3.10 16.16
N THR A 475 -4.99 3.53 16.63
CA THR A 475 -4.69 4.92 17.02
C THR A 475 -3.50 5.49 16.24
N ALA A 476 -3.31 6.82 16.28
CA ALA A 476 -2.10 7.47 15.75
C ALA A 476 -0.80 6.88 16.34
N SER A 477 -0.85 6.39 17.58
CA SER A 477 0.27 5.72 18.25
C SER A 477 0.66 4.38 17.60
N ASP A 478 -0.25 3.72 16.89
CA ASP A 478 -0.03 2.40 16.26
C ASP A 478 0.59 2.53 14.85
N MET A 479 0.37 3.67 14.18
CA MET A 479 0.97 3.99 12.88
C MET A 479 2.50 4.14 12.96
N CYS A 480 3.24 3.64 11.98
CA CYS A 480 4.70 3.61 12.04
C CYS A 480 5.35 5.00 12.10
N GLU A 481 5.03 5.88 11.15
CA GLU A 481 5.72 7.17 10.97
C GLU A 481 4.85 8.26 10.30
N GLY A 482 5.51 9.26 9.69
CA GLY A 482 4.91 10.16 8.70
C GLY A 482 3.73 11.01 9.21
N LYS A 483 2.72 11.20 8.33
CA LYS A 483 1.47 11.88 8.65
C LYS A 483 0.54 10.99 9.48
N ALA A 484 0.60 9.68 9.26
CA ALA A 484 -0.26 8.70 9.91
C ALA A 484 -0.13 8.70 11.45
N ASN A 485 1.02 9.08 12.01
CA ASN A 485 1.20 9.15 13.47
C ASN A 485 0.81 10.50 14.13
N ILE A 486 0.25 11.44 13.37
CA ILE A 486 -0.13 12.78 13.85
C ILE A 486 -1.65 12.96 13.81
N SER A 487 -2.29 13.15 14.96
CA SER A 487 -3.73 13.44 15.03
C SER A 487 -4.09 14.79 14.39
N GLY A 488 -4.97 14.79 13.40
CA GLY A 488 -5.42 15.97 12.66
C GLY A 488 -6.32 15.61 11.46
N PRO A 489 -7.15 16.55 10.96
CA PRO A 489 -8.13 16.26 9.91
C PRO A 489 -7.51 15.98 8.53
N GLN A 490 -6.28 16.45 8.30
CA GLN A 490 -5.48 16.20 7.08
C GLN A 490 -4.40 15.13 7.31
N THR A 491 -4.54 14.37 8.40
CA THR A 491 -3.61 13.35 8.88
C THR A 491 -4.43 12.25 9.59
N PHE A 492 -4.01 11.76 10.77
CA PHE A 492 -4.77 10.76 11.51
C PHE A 492 -6.08 11.30 12.10
N ILE A 493 -7.17 10.60 11.85
CA ILE A 493 -8.42 10.71 12.62
C ILE A 493 -8.79 9.39 13.26
N ASP A 494 -9.55 9.48 14.35
CA ASP A 494 -10.16 8.32 14.99
C ASP A 494 -11.05 7.56 13.97
N PRO A 495 -10.78 6.26 13.71
CA PRO A 495 -11.53 5.49 12.73
C PRO A 495 -12.86 4.96 13.29
N GLY A 496 -13.20 5.20 14.56
CA GLY A 496 -14.26 4.46 15.23
C GLY A 496 -13.83 3.02 15.51
N TYR A 497 -14.77 2.08 15.39
CA TYR A 497 -14.55 0.67 15.71
C TYR A 497 -14.92 -0.22 14.52
N MET A 498 -13.99 -1.07 14.12
CA MET A 498 -14.16 -2.06 13.06
C MET A 498 -14.59 -3.39 13.67
N HIS A 499 -15.69 -3.92 13.16
CA HIS A 499 -16.36 -5.13 13.63
C HIS A 499 -16.28 -6.22 12.57
N THR A 500 -16.06 -7.46 13.00
CA THR A 500 -15.94 -8.60 12.08
C THR A 500 -16.66 -9.82 12.62
N ILE A 501 -17.56 -10.37 11.80
CA ILE A 501 -18.31 -11.59 12.05
C ILE A 501 -17.83 -12.65 11.07
N LEU A 502 -17.50 -13.85 11.56
CA LEU A 502 -17.29 -15.02 10.72
C LEU A 502 -18.59 -15.83 10.63
N LEU A 503 -19.19 -15.87 9.45
CA LEU A 503 -20.30 -16.79 9.14
C LEU A 503 -19.73 -18.14 8.69
N GLU A 504 -20.35 -19.22 9.15
CA GLU A 504 -19.91 -20.61 8.95
C GLU A 504 -21.08 -21.51 8.50
N ASP A 505 -20.79 -22.75 8.08
CA ASP A 505 -21.76 -23.77 7.64
C ASP A 505 -22.64 -23.33 6.43
N LEU A 506 -22.20 -22.30 5.71
CA LEU A 506 -22.90 -21.71 4.57
C LEU A 506 -22.97 -22.68 3.40
N GLN A 507 -24.18 -22.95 2.92
CA GLN A 507 -24.39 -23.88 1.81
C GLN A 507 -23.77 -23.34 0.51
N PRO A 508 -23.02 -24.15 -0.25
CA PRO A 508 -22.36 -23.67 -1.47
C PRO A 508 -23.35 -23.17 -2.53
N GLY A 509 -22.97 -22.13 -3.28
CA GLY A 509 -23.80 -21.55 -4.34
C GLY A 509 -25.15 -20.96 -3.88
N THR A 510 -25.38 -20.84 -2.57
CA THR A 510 -26.65 -20.43 -1.98
C THR A 510 -26.65 -18.93 -1.69
N ILE A 511 -27.78 -18.26 -1.98
CA ILE A 511 -27.99 -16.85 -1.64
C ILE A 511 -28.38 -16.74 -0.17
N TYR A 512 -27.62 -15.94 0.58
CA TYR A 512 -27.94 -15.54 1.94
C TYR A 512 -28.25 -14.04 1.98
N TYR A 513 -29.32 -13.69 2.67
CA TYR A 513 -29.66 -12.32 3.04
C TYR A 513 -29.11 -12.04 4.43
N TYR A 514 -28.64 -10.82 4.69
CA TYR A 514 -28.04 -10.47 5.97
C TYR A 514 -28.18 -8.98 6.33
N ARG A 515 -28.07 -8.66 7.62
CA ARG A 515 -27.89 -7.30 8.16
C ARG A 515 -26.99 -7.32 9.38
N VAL A 516 -26.30 -6.21 9.63
CA VAL A 516 -25.32 -6.05 10.73
C VAL A 516 -25.69 -4.90 11.66
N GLY A 517 -25.25 -4.96 12.92
CA GLY A 517 -25.59 -3.97 13.96
C GLY A 517 -25.96 -4.62 15.29
N ASN A 518 -26.88 -4.00 16.02
CA ASN A 518 -27.58 -4.54 17.19
C ASN A 518 -28.86 -3.70 17.47
N ASP A 519 -29.69 -4.11 18.44
CA ASP A 519 -30.95 -3.43 18.74
C ASP A 519 -30.74 -2.06 19.46
N GLU A 520 -29.59 -1.83 20.09
CA GLU A 520 -29.30 -0.61 20.84
C GLU A 520 -28.68 0.52 20.00
N LEU A 521 -27.84 0.18 19.03
CA LEU A 521 -27.15 1.12 18.12
C LEU A 521 -27.84 1.22 16.74
N GLY A 522 -28.68 0.24 16.40
CA GLY A 522 -29.39 0.15 15.13
C GLY A 522 -28.81 -0.91 14.19
N TRP A 523 -29.66 -1.35 13.25
CA TRP A 523 -29.34 -2.32 12.21
C TRP A 523 -29.12 -1.64 10.86
N SER A 524 -28.25 -2.21 10.04
CA SER A 524 -28.14 -1.88 8.62
C SER A 524 -29.42 -2.22 7.85
N ALA A 525 -29.52 -1.69 6.62
CA ALA A 525 -30.35 -2.29 5.58
C ALA A 525 -30.02 -3.78 5.37
N VAL A 526 -30.95 -4.54 4.80
CA VAL A 526 -30.71 -5.94 4.41
C VAL A 526 -29.96 -5.99 3.09
N TYR A 527 -28.83 -6.68 3.08
CA TYR A 527 -28.00 -6.99 1.92
C TYR A 527 -28.10 -8.48 1.58
N SER A 528 -27.45 -8.91 0.50
CA SER A 528 -27.36 -10.33 0.15
C SER A 528 -26.07 -10.66 -0.60
N PHE A 529 -25.60 -11.90 -0.43
CA PHE A 529 -24.46 -12.47 -1.14
C PHE A 529 -24.75 -13.92 -1.55
N THR A 530 -23.99 -14.44 -2.51
CA THR A 530 -24.01 -15.87 -2.87
C THR A 530 -22.74 -16.53 -2.32
N ASN A 531 -22.85 -17.61 -1.53
CA ASN A 531 -21.66 -18.32 -1.09
C ASN A 531 -20.98 -19.03 -2.28
N ARG A 532 -19.65 -19.18 -2.24
CA ARG A 532 -18.85 -19.77 -3.33
C ARG A 532 -19.32 -21.20 -3.69
N PRO A 533 -19.24 -21.59 -4.98
CA PRO A 533 -19.67 -22.92 -5.41
C PRO A 533 -18.66 -23.99 -5.00
N ALA A 534 -19.15 -25.15 -4.56
CA ALA A 534 -18.33 -26.33 -4.25
C ALA A 534 -18.19 -27.28 -5.45
N ASP A 535 -19.10 -27.20 -6.42
CA ASP A 535 -18.97 -27.94 -7.67
C ASP A 535 -17.95 -27.25 -8.59
N LYS A 536 -16.82 -27.94 -8.82
CA LYS A 536 -15.77 -27.54 -9.75
C LYS A 536 -16.21 -27.47 -11.22
N ASN A 537 -17.39 -27.98 -11.59
CA ASN A 537 -17.96 -27.83 -12.93
C ASN A 537 -18.68 -26.49 -13.11
N GLN A 538 -19.10 -25.83 -12.02
CA GLN A 538 -19.80 -24.56 -12.08
C GLN A 538 -18.83 -23.44 -12.48
N GLY A 539 -19.22 -22.67 -13.50
CA GLY A 539 -18.47 -21.50 -13.94
C GLY A 539 -18.52 -20.36 -12.90
N VAL A 540 -17.37 -19.75 -12.63
CA VAL A 540 -17.22 -18.58 -11.76
C VAL A 540 -16.87 -17.35 -12.59
N THR A 541 -17.27 -16.15 -12.12
CA THR A 541 -16.92 -14.87 -12.75
C THR A 541 -16.29 -13.96 -11.72
N LEU A 542 -15.03 -13.61 -11.92
CA LEU A 542 -14.26 -12.71 -11.06
C LEU A 542 -14.20 -11.32 -11.72
N ILE A 543 -14.13 -10.26 -10.91
CA ILE A 543 -13.69 -8.92 -11.36
C ILE A 543 -12.26 -8.71 -10.83
N ALA A 544 -11.37 -8.10 -11.60
CA ALA A 544 -10.01 -7.81 -11.15
C ALA A 544 -9.48 -6.45 -11.64
N PHE A 545 -8.75 -5.75 -10.76
CA PHE A 545 -7.98 -4.52 -11.04
C PHE A 545 -7.01 -4.18 -9.89
N GLY A 546 -6.11 -3.22 -10.09
CA GLY A 546 -5.37 -2.51 -9.04
C GLY A 546 -5.63 -1.00 -9.12
N ASP A 547 -5.07 -0.22 -8.19
CA ASP A 547 -4.86 1.23 -8.36
C ASP A 547 -6.14 2.07 -8.53
N MET A 548 -7.24 1.66 -7.89
CA MET A 548 -8.54 2.31 -8.08
C MET A 548 -8.66 3.63 -7.32
N GLY A 549 -8.29 3.67 -6.03
CA GLY A 549 -8.43 4.87 -5.20
C GLY A 549 -9.86 5.40 -5.04
N LEU A 550 -9.97 6.72 -4.83
CA LEU A 550 -11.18 7.42 -4.42
C LEU A 550 -11.62 8.47 -5.45
N SER A 551 -12.89 8.49 -5.84
CA SER A 551 -13.48 9.59 -6.61
C SER A 551 -13.71 10.82 -5.72
N PRO A 552 -13.36 12.05 -6.14
CA PRO A 552 -12.80 12.45 -7.45
C PRO A 552 -11.26 12.60 -7.46
N VAL A 553 -10.57 12.07 -6.44
CA VAL A 553 -9.11 12.12 -6.26
C VAL A 553 -8.41 11.45 -7.44
N GLU A 554 -8.72 10.18 -7.59
CA GLU A 554 -8.35 9.32 -8.69
C GLU A 554 -9.37 9.49 -9.82
N PRO A 555 -8.98 10.06 -10.99
CA PRO A 555 -9.92 10.47 -12.02
C PRO A 555 -10.78 9.33 -12.61
N GLY A 556 -10.26 8.10 -12.70
CA GLY A 556 -11.02 6.95 -13.20
C GLY A 556 -11.87 6.23 -12.15
N ALA A 557 -11.62 6.45 -10.86
CA ALA A 557 -12.29 5.73 -9.76
C ALA A 557 -13.82 5.81 -9.87
N LYS A 558 -14.33 6.98 -10.30
CA LYS A 558 -15.76 7.25 -10.47
C LYS A 558 -16.39 6.38 -11.56
N SER A 559 -15.71 6.17 -12.69
CA SER A 559 -16.22 5.34 -13.77
C SER A 559 -16.11 3.85 -13.41
N THR A 560 -14.96 3.40 -12.88
CA THR A 560 -14.78 1.98 -12.54
C THR A 560 -15.76 1.56 -11.45
N VAL A 561 -15.97 2.36 -10.39
CA VAL A 561 -16.98 2.05 -9.37
C VAL A 561 -18.38 1.99 -9.96
N ALA A 562 -18.73 2.87 -10.91
CA ALA A 562 -20.03 2.82 -11.58
C ALA A 562 -20.19 1.56 -12.45
N ARG A 563 -19.17 1.21 -13.27
CA ARG A 563 -19.17 0.00 -14.10
C ARG A 563 -19.24 -1.26 -13.24
N VAL A 564 -18.34 -1.41 -12.27
CA VAL A 564 -18.27 -2.58 -11.37
C VAL A 564 -19.55 -2.73 -10.54
N THR A 565 -20.14 -1.63 -10.06
CA THR A 565 -21.48 -1.68 -9.41
C THR A 565 -22.54 -2.19 -10.38
N THR A 566 -22.56 -1.73 -11.64
CA THR A 566 -23.48 -2.26 -12.67
C THR A 566 -23.24 -3.75 -12.94
N GLN A 567 -21.98 -4.21 -13.02
CA GLN A 567 -21.66 -5.64 -13.20
C GLN A 567 -22.19 -6.47 -12.02
N VAL A 568 -21.93 -6.06 -10.78
CA VAL A 568 -22.35 -6.77 -9.55
C VAL A 568 -23.87 -6.76 -9.34
N LEU A 569 -24.58 -5.74 -9.83
CA LEU A 569 -26.05 -5.69 -9.76
C LEU A 569 -26.77 -6.42 -10.92
N SER A 570 -26.06 -6.79 -12.00
CA SER A 570 -26.68 -7.36 -13.21
C SER A 570 -26.16 -8.75 -13.63
N LYS A 571 -25.01 -9.20 -13.10
CA LYS A 571 -24.38 -10.50 -13.40
C LYS A 571 -24.06 -11.27 -12.12
N ASN A 572 -23.89 -12.59 -12.25
CA ASN A 572 -23.48 -13.47 -11.17
C ASN A 572 -21.96 -13.39 -10.91
N ILE A 573 -21.50 -12.23 -10.42
CA ILE A 573 -20.11 -12.01 -9.98
C ILE A 573 -19.86 -12.80 -8.70
N THR A 574 -18.79 -13.58 -8.67
CA THR A 574 -18.47 -14.53 -7.60
C THR A 574 -17.60 -13.91 -6.51
N CYS A 575 -16.59 -13.12 -6.89
CA CYS A 575 -15.82 -12.23 -6.03
C CYS A 575 -15.10 -11.13 -6.85
N LEU A 576 -14.46 -10.20 -6.16
CA LEU A 576 -13.61 -9.15 -6.73
C LEU A 576 -12.18 -9.27 -6.19
N LEU A 577 -11.19 -9.00 -7.04
CA LEU A 577 -9.76 -8.96 -6.73
C LEU A 577 -9.23 -7.52 -6.88
N HIS A 578 -8.81 -6.87 -5.79
CA HIS A 578 -8.20 -5.54 -5.82
C HIS A 578 -6.70 -5.67 -5.43
N ILE A 579 -5.79 -5.50 -6.38
CA ILE A 579 -4.38 -5.92 -6.25
C ILE A 579 -3.47 -4.78 -5.75
N GLY A 580 -3.77 -4.27 -4.54
CA GLY A 580 -3.02 -3.20 -3.89
C GLY A 580 -3.30 -1.80 -4.45
N ASP A 581 -2.78 -0.80 -3.73
CA ASP A 581 -3.02 0.63 -3.92
C ASP A 581 -4.53 0.95 -3.93
N ILE A 582 -5.11 0.60 -2.78
CA ILE A 582 -6.53 0.48 -2.53
C ILE A 582 -7.20 1.85 -2.49
N SER A 583 -6.70 2.75 -1.65
CA SER A 583 -7.39 4.02 -1.30
C SER A 583 -6.57 5.29 -1.53
N TYR A 584 -5.25 5.16 -1.74
CA TYR A 584 -4.27 6.25 -1.70
C TYR A 584 -4.41 7.20 -0.49
N ALA A 585 -4.92 6.71 0.64
CA ALA A 585 -5.13 7.51 1.85
C ALA A 585 -3.82 8.09 2.42
N ARG A 586 -2.70 7.35 2.31
CA ARG A 586 -1.33 7.83 2.53
C ARG A 586 -1.16 8.64 3.84
N GLY A 587 -1.76 8.16 4.94
CA GLY A 587 -1.72 8.76 6.27
C GLY A 587 -2.87 9.72 6.59
N ILE A 588 -3.85 9.88 5.70
CA ILE A 588 -5.02 10.74 5.87
C ILE A 588 -6.26 9.88 6.14
N GLY A 589 -6.57 9.67 7.42
CA GLY A 589 -7.54 8.66 7.87
C GLY A 589 -8.96 8.85 7.33
N ALA A 590 -9.34 10.08 6.94
CA ALA A 590 -10.67 10.36 6.38
C ALA A 590 -10.85 9.86 4.93
N LEU A 591 -9.75 9.66 4.19
CA LEU A 591 -9.82 9.08 2.83
C LEU A 591 -10.15 7.58 2.88
N TRP A 592 -9.74 6.86 3.93
CA TRP A 592 -10.21 5.49 4.17
C TRP A 592 -11.72 5.42 4.42
N ASP A 593 -12.28 6.34 5.23
CA ASP A 593 -13.73 6.41 5.47
C ASP A 593 -14.51 6.70 4.17
N ALA A 594 -14.00 7.60 3.33
CA ALA A 594 -14.57 7.92 2.02
C ALA A 594 -14.48 6.73 1.05
N PHE A 595 -13.32 6.08 0.94
CA PHE A 595 -13.09 4.91 0.09
C PHE A 595 -14.01 3.74 0.45
N MET A 596 -14.10 3.40 1.74
CA MET A 596 -14.96 2.32 2.20
C MET A 596 -16.46 2.63 1.98
N THR A 597 -16.84 3.91 2.07
CA THR A 597 -18.19 4.38 1.71
C THR A 597 -18.45 4.26 0.20
N GLN A 598 -17.44 4.55 -0.63
CA GLN A 598 -17.50 4.39 -2.09
C GLN A 598 -17.66 2.92 -2.53
N ILE A 599 -16.96 1.97 -1.88
CA ILE A 599 -17.01 0.55 -2.29
C ILE A 599 -18.14 -0.27 -1.65
N GLN A 600 -18.78 0.20 -0.56
CA GLN A 600 -19.88 -0.52 0.10
C GLN A 600 -21.01 -1.01 -0.85
N PRO A 601 -21.44 -0.28 -1.90
CA PRO A 601 -22.41 -0.79 -2.87
C PRO A 601 -22.00 -2.10 -3.57
N ILE A 602 -20.70 -2.31 -3.75
CA ILE A 602 -20.09 -3.52 -4.34
C ILE A 602 -19.77 -4.54 -3.25
N ALA A 603 -18.99 -4.13 -2.25
CA ALA A 603 -18.37 -5.01 -1.28
C ALA A 603 -19.36 -5.65 -0.28
N ALA A 604 -20.54 -5.04 -0.08
CA ALA A 604 -21.62 -5.63 0.71
C ALA A 604 -22.42 -6.72 -0.06
N ARG A 605 -22.03 -7.05 -1.30
CA ARG A 605 -22.73 -8.03 -2.17
C ARG A 605 -21.83 -9.16 -2.69
N VAL A 606 -20.56 -8.86 -2.93
CA VAL A 606 -19.55 -9.84 -3.34
C VAL A 606 -18.32 -9.77 -2.44
N PRO A 607 -17.66 -10.89 -2.11
CA PRO A 607 -16.36 -10.89 -1.42
C PRO A 607 -15.34 -10.03 -2.16
N TYR A 608 -14.74 -9.08 -1.44
CA TYR A 608 -13.84 -8.05 -1.96
C TYR A 608 -12.43 -8.36 -1.44
N MET A 609 -11.67 -9.14 -2.21
CA MET A 609 -10.39 -9.72 -1.79
C MET A 609 -9.24 -8.77 -2.17
N VAL A 610 -8.44 -8.34 -1.19
CA VAL A 610 -7.42 -7.30 -1.38
C VAL A 610 -5.98 -7.82 -1.26
N GLY A 611 -5.12 -7.39 -2.18
CA GLY A 611 -3.67 -7.40 -2.01
C GLY A 611 -3.17 -6.13 -1.32
N ILE A 612 -1.86 -6.08 -1.04
CA ILE A 612 -1.19 -4.93 -0.43
C ILE A 612 -0.30 -4.22 -1.48
N GLY A 613 -0.42 -2.89 -1.62
CA GLY A 613 0.46 -2.06 -2.44
C GLY A 613 1.42 -1.21 -1.63
N ASN A 614 2.28 -0.44 -2.30
CA ASN A 614 3.24 0.45 -1.64
C ASN A 614 2.53 1.61 -0.93
N HIS A 615 1.39 2.11 -1.45
CA HIS A 615 0.61 3.14 -0.78
C HIS A 615 -0.20 2.68 0.44
N GLU A 616 -0.23 1.37 0.73
CA GLU A 616 -0.63 0.85 2.05
C GLU A 616 0.57 0.57 2.95
N TYR A 617 1.69 0.05 2.43
CA TYR A 617 2.74 -0.56 3.26
C TYR A 617 4.02 0.28 3.45
N ASP A 618 4.52 0.99 2.44
CA ASP A 618 5.93 1.43 2.44
C ASP A 618 6.23 2.50 3.49
N HIS A 619 7.24 2.23 4.30
CA HIS A 619 7.67 3.03 5.46
C HIS A 619 9.17 2.81 5.75
N VAL A 620 9.87 3.81 6.30
CA VAL A 620 11.33 3.78 6.52
C VAL A 620 11.73 3.65 8.00
N THR A 621 10.88 4.10 8.92
CA THR A 621 10.98 3.92 10.37
C THR A 621 9.65 3.48 10.99
N GLY A 622 9.69 2.99 12.22
CA GLY A 622 8.49 2.57 12.97
C GLY A 622 8.09 1.09 12.83
N GLY A 623 8.78 0.30 12.01
CA GLY A 623 8.52 -1.12 11.74
C GLY A 623 8.55 -2.09 12.93
N ASN A 624 8.77 -1.59 14.16
CA ASN A 624 8.40 -2.32 15.38
C ASN A 624 6.88 -2.31 15.67
N LYS A 625 6.08 -1.66 14.82
CA LYS A 625 4.61 -1.63 14.82
C LYS A 625 4.00 -2.27 13.57
N ASP A 626 4.84 -2.61 12.59
CA ASP A 626 4.44 -3.26 11.33
C ASP A 626 3.71 -4.58 11.64
N PRO A 627 2.40 -4.70 11.31
CA PRO A 627 1.61 -5.88 11.65
C PRO A 627 1.97 -7.12 10.83
N SER A 628 2.81 -7.01 9.80
CA SER A 628 3.38 -8.17 9.08
C SER A 628 4.49 -8.89 9.85
N GLY A 629 5.11 -8.20 10.81
CA GLY A 629 6.32 -8.66 11.50
C GLY A 629 7.61 -8.60 10.66
N ALA A 630 7.66 -7.82 9.58
CA ALA A 630 8.83 -7.75 8.70
C ALA A 630 10.11 -7.24 9.42
N PRO A 631 11.30 -7.82 9.14
CA PRO A 631 12.48 -7.60 9.96
C PRO A 631 13.25 -6.32 9.59
N GLY A 632 12.93 -5.20 10.21
CA GLY A 632 13.70 -3.97 10.08
C GLY A 632 13.06 -2.74 10.74
N PRO A 633 13.70 -1.56 10.64
CA PRO A 633 13.05 -0.30 11.02
C PRO A 633 11.92 0.09 10.05
N GLY A 634 11.92 -0.46 8.82
CA GLY A 634 10.93 -0.20 7.79
C GLY A 634 10.77 -1.41 6.87
N GLY A 635 10.51 -2.59 7.42
CA GLY A 635 10.26 -3.80 6.64
C GLY A 635 11.34 -4.21 5.62
N PHE A 636 10.89 -4.68 4.44
CA PHE A 636 11.74 -5.15 3.35
C PHE A 636 12.16 -4.01 2.43
N ARG A 637 13.37 -3.46 2.66
CA ARG A 637 13.92 -2.35 1.87
C ARG A 637 15.27 -2.67 1.24
N PRO A 638 15.30 -3.43 0.13
CA PRO A 638 16.53 -3.68 -0.62
C PRO A 638 17.02 -2.41 -1.33
N GLY A 639 18.33 -2.13 -1.25
CA GLY A 639 18.96 -1.00 -1.95
C GLY A 639 19.17 -1.19 -3.46
N TRP A 640 18.14 -1.72 -4.13
CA TRP A 640 17.95 -1.91 -5.57
C TRP A 640 16.48 -1.67 -6.03
N GLY A 641 15.53 -1.40 -5.13
CA GLY A 641 14.15 -1.04 -5.50
C GLY A 641 13.71 0.21 -4.75
N ASP A 642 12.78 0.97 -5.32
CA ASP A 642 12.21 2.14 -4.65
C ASP A 642 11.09 1.70 -3.69
N TYR A 643 11.54 1.30 -2.50
CA TYR A 643 10.68 1.03 -1.36
C TYR A 643 10.71 2.24 -0.44
N GLY A 644 9.64 3.04 -0.47
CA GLY A 644 9.68 4.46 -0.14
C GLY A 644 9.13 4.83 1.24
N THR A 645 8.32 5.89 1.26
CA THR A 645 7.50 6.35 2.41
C THR A 645 6.02 6.40 2.01
N ASP A 646 5.66 5.56 1.04
CA ASP A 646 4.53 5.77 0.14
C ASP A 646 3.19 5.62 0.86
N SER A 647 3.16 4.84 1.94
CA SER A 647 2.00 4.75 2.84
C SER A 647 1.74 6.00 3.68
N GLY A 648 2.57 7.04 3.58
CA GLY A 648 2.54 8.20 4.49
C GLY A 648 2.80 7.85 5.95
N GLY A 649 3.29 6.64 6.22
CA GLY A 649 3.57 6.07 7.54
C GLY A 649 2.51 5.12 8.09
N GLU A 650 1.50 4.74 7.30
CA GLU A 650 0.42 3.82 7.74
C GLU A 650 0.90 2.38 7.98
N CYS A 651 1.93 1.92 7.26
CA CYS A 651 2.51 0.57 7.36
C CYS A 651 1.47 -0.57 7.48
N ALA A 652 0.46 -0.53 6.60
CA ALA A 652 -0.67 -1.46 6.52
C ALA A 652 -1.57 -1.57 7.77
N VAL A 653 -1.43 -0.72 8.79
CA VAL A 653 -2.29 -0.76 10.00
C VAL A 653 -3.76 -0.53 9.65
N PRO A 654 -4.18 0.45 8.82
CA PRO A 654 -5.58 0.57 8.40
C PRO A 654 -6.08 -0.64 7.62
N MET A 655 -5.24 -1.27 6.80
CA MET A 655 -5.61 -2.45 6.02
C MET A 655 -5.98 -3.63 6.92
N VAL A 656 -5.09 -4.04 7.83
CA VAL A 656 -5.28 -5.25 8.66
C VAL A 656 -6.41 -5.13 9.69
N HIS A 657 -6.88 -3.91 9.97
CA HIS A 657 -8.05 -3.66 10.81
C HIS A 657 -9.36 -3.56 10.02
N ARG A 658 -9.30 -3.22 8.74
CA ARG A 658 -10.48 -3.06 7.86
C ARG A 658 -10.79 -4.37 7.14
N PHE A 659 -9.87 -4.86 6.31
CA PHE A 659 -10.08 -6.01 5.44
C PHE A 659 -9.64 -7.32 6.09
N HIS A 660 -10.18 -8.43 5.57
CA HIS A 660 -9.96 -9.77 6.08
C HIS A 660 -9.61 -10.74 4.94
N SER A 661 -8.82 -11.76 5.26
CA SER A 661 -8.42 -12.85 4.36
C SER A 661 -8.57 -14.21 5.06
N PRO A 662 -8.47 -15.32 4.33
CA PRO A 662 -8.03 -16.59 4.90
C PRO A 662 -6.79 -16.43 5.79
N SER A 663 -6.73 -17.24 6.85
CA SER A 663 -5.65 -17.31 7.84
C SER A 663 -4.50 -18.23 7.41
N ASN A 664 -4.54 -18.76 6.19
CA ASN A 664 -3.63 -19.80 5.70
C ASN A 664 -2.21 -19.31 5.33
N GLY A 665 -1.95 -18.01 5.36
CA GLY A 665 -0.64 -17.39 5.08
C GLY A 665 -0.21 -16.39 6.15
N ASN A 666 0.00 -15.12 5.78
CA ASN A 666 0.31 -14.03 6.71
C ASN A 666 -0.68 -12.88 6.50
N SER A 667 -1.93 -13.06 6.93
CA SER A 667 -2.99 -12.06 6.77
C SER A 667 -3.08 -11.55 5.32
N LEU A 668 -3.40 -10.26 5.12
CA LEU A 668 -3.47 -9.58 3.82
C LEU A 668 -2.14 -9.52 3.04
N PHE A 669 -1.01 -9.89 3.64
CA PHE A 669 0.31 -9.77 3.01
C PHE A 669 0.60 -10.90 2.01
N TRP A 670 0.17 -12.13 2.33
CA TRP A 670 0.11 -13.25 1.40
C TRP A 670 -0.85 -14.33 1.92
N TYR A 671 -1.76 -14.79 1.06
CA TYR A 671 -2.79 -15.78 1.38
C TYR A 671 -3.37 -16.40 0.10
N SER A 672 -4.06 -17.54 0.20
CA SER A 672 -4.67 -18.21 -0.97
C SER A 672 -6.12 -18.63 -0.74
N PHE A 673 -6.90 -18.83 -1.80
CA PHE A 673 -8.26 -19.38 -1.71
C PHE A 673 -8.74 -20.07 -2.99
N ASP A 674 -9.56 -21.11 -2.81
CA ASP A 674 -10.32 -21.75 -3.89
C ASP A 674 -11.63 -20.99 -4.16
N VAL A 675 -11.97 -20.80 -5.44
CA VAL A 675 -13.25 -20.29 -5.94
C VAL A 675 -13.66 -21.07 -7.21
N GLY A 676 -14.55 -22.05 -7.05
CA GLY A 676 -14.99 -22.95 -8.13
C GLY A 676 -13.84 -23.78 -8.73
N ALA A 677 -13.49 -23.50 -9.99
CA ALA A 677 -12.39 -24.15 -10.71
C ALA A 677 -11.05 -23.38 -10.65
N VAL A 678 -11.00 -22.28 -9.90
CA VAL A 678 -9.82 -21.40 -9.77
C VAL A 678 -9.26 -21.47 -8.36
N HIS A 679 -7.94 -21.53 -8.24
CA HIS A 679 -7.20 -21.28 -7.03
C HIS A 679 -6.43 -19.95 -7.20
N VAL A 680 -6.63 -19.02 -6.26
CA VAL A 680 -6.08 -17.66 -6.29
C VAL A 680 -5.06 -17.50 -5.18
N VAL A 681 -3.87 -16.98 -5.50
CA VAL A 681 -2.78 -16.71 -4.55
C VAL A 681 -2.43 -15.23 -4.57
N TYR A 682 -2.57 -14.54 -3.44
CA TYR A 682 -2.02 -13.20 -3.24
C TYR A 682 -0.62 -13.27 -2.63
N TYR A 683 0.30 -12.43 -3.13
CA TYR A 683 1.63 -12.22 -2.57
C TYR A 683 2.04 -10.74 -2.60
N SER A 684 2.85 -10.32 -1.65
CA SER A 684 3.31 -8.93 -1.53
C SER A 684 4.70 -8.74 -2.15
N THR A 685 4.76 -7.78 -3.08
CA THR A 685 6.00 -7.23 -3.66
C THR A 685 6.75 -6.29 -2.71
N GLU A 686 6.08 -5.82 -1.66
CA GLU A 686 6.63 -4.93 -0.62
C GLU A 686 7.23 -5.71 0.56
N HIS A 687 7.14 -7.05 0.51
CA HIS A 687 7.76 -7.98 1.46
C HIS A 687 8.82 -8.83 0.76
N ASP A 688 9.73 -9.43 1.55
CA ASP A 688 10.81 -10.23 0.99
C ASP A 688 10.26 -11.45 0.21
N PHE A 689 10.39 -11.44 -1.12
CA PHE A 689 9.97 -12.51 -2.02
C PHE A 689 11.13 -13.41 -2.48
N ARG A 690 12.34 -13.24 -1.92
CA ARG A 690 13.53 -14.01 -2.29
C ARG A 690 13.47 -15.42 -1.70
N ARG A 691 14.18 -16.38 -2.31
CA ARG A 691 14.18 -17.83 -1.96
C ARG A 691 14.46 -18.21 -0.49
N SER A 692 14.92 -17.27 0.34
CA SER A 692 15.18 -17.47 1.77
C SER A 692 14.09 -16.89 2.69
N SER A 693 13.02 -16.32 2.15
CA SER A 693 11.99 -15.63 2.93
C SER A 693 10.85 -16.57 3.36
N PRO A 694 10.09 -16.19 4.42
CA PRO A 694 8.88 -16.90 4.81
C PRO A 694 7.83 -16.93 3.68
N GLN A 695 7.66 -15.80 2.98
CA GLN A 695 6.73 -15.67 1.85
C GLN A 695 7.07 -16.63 0.71
N TYR A 696 8.34 -16.72 0.27
CA TYR A 696 8.71 -17.66 -0.80
C TYR A 696 8.46 -19.12 -0.39
N ALA A 697 8.82 -19.48 0.85
CA ALA A 697 8.61 -20.83 1.37
C ALA A 697 7.12 -21.18 1.50
N TRP A 698 6.28 -20.18 1.83
CA TRP A 698 4.82 -20.33 1.85
C TRP A 698 4.25 -20.50 0.44
N ILE A 699 4.60 -19.63 -0.52
CA ILE A 699 4.15 -19.73 -1.92
C ILE A 699 4.50 -21.11 -2.52
N GLU A 700 5.72 -21.60 -2.30
CA GLU A 700 6.08 -22.95 -2.79
C GLU A 700 5.23 -24.05 -2.14
N GLN A 701 4.94 -23.94 -0.84
CA GLN A 701 4.18 -24.97 -0.14
C GLN A 701 2.69 -24.95 -0.49
N ASP A 702 2.11 -23.77 -0.71
CA ASP A 702 0.73 -23.56 -1.15
C ASP A 702 0.52 -24.10 -2.57
N LEU A 703 1.30 -23.64 -3.56
CA LEU A 703 1.25 -24.10 -4.95
C LEU A 703 1.45 -25.62 -5.09
N ARG A 704 2.24 -26.24 -4.19
CA ARG A 704 2.47 -27.69 -4.14
C ARG A 704 1.26 -28.50 -3.64
N LEU A 705 0.38 -27.88 -2.86
CA LEU A 705 -0.83 -28.53 -2.31
C LEU A 705 -2.05 -28.45 -3.25
N VAL A 706 -2.01 -27.61 -4.29
CA VAL A 706 -3.18 -27.38 -5.16
C VAL A 706 -3.56 -28.63 -5.95
N ASN A 707 -4.76 -29.14 -5.69
CA ASN A 707 -5.34 -30.24 -6.44
C ASN A 707 -5.87 -29.75 -7.80
N ARG A 708 -5.02 -29.78 -8.83
CA ARG A 708 -5.37 -29.36 -10.21
C ARG A 708 -6.53 -30.13 -10.85
N SER A 709 -6.97 -31.27 -10.28
CA SER A 709 -8.20 -31.96 -10.69
C SER A 709 -9.48 -31.39 -10.05
N ARG A 710 -9.36 -30.44 -9.12
CA ARG A 710 -10.44 -29.59 -8.60
C ARG A 710 -10.31 -28.15 -9.08
N THR A 711 -9.15 -27.54 -8.85
CA THR A 711 -8.81 -26.17 -9.24
C THR A 711 -7.71 -26.18 -10.32
N PRO A 712 -8.06 -26.49 -11.58
CA PRO A 712 -7.09 -26.54 -12.68
C PRO A 712 -6.44 -25.18 -12.96
N TRP A 713 -7.13 -24.06 -12.71
CA TRP A 713 -6.58 -22.72 -12.92
C TRP A 713 -5.85 -22.20 -11.69
N LEU A 714 -4.59 -21.82 -11.89
CA LEU A 714 -3.78 -21.07 -10.93
C LEU A 714 -3.69 -19.61 -11.40
N ILE A 715 -4.27 -18.71 -10.62
CA ILE A 715 -4.08 -17.27 -10.76
C ILE A 715 -3.26 -16.80 -9.56
N VAL A 716 -2.15 -16.13 -9.81
CA VAL A 716 -1.39 -15.45 -8.74
C VAL A 716 -1.47 -13.94 -8.96
N GLY A 717 -1.43 -13.15 -7.88
CA GLY A 717 -1.52 -11.69 -7.96
C GLY A 717 -0.63 -10.99 -6.94
N SER A 718 0.07 -9.95 -7.39
CA SER A 718 0.87 -9.05 -6.55
C SER A 718 0.82 -7.63 -7.10
N HIS A 719 1.14 -6.65 -6.27
CA HIS A 719 1.04 -5.25 -6.69
C HIS A 719 2.06 -4.88 -7.78
N ARG A 720 3.37 -4.86 -7.49
CA ARG A 720 4.38 -4.52 -8.50
C ARG A 720 4.59 -5.61 -9.56
N GLN A 721 4.98 -5.21 -10.75
CA GLN A 721 4.99 -6.06 -11.94
C GLN A 721 6.30 -6.84 -12.16
N MET A 722 6.17 -8.11 -12.59
CA MET A 722 7.31 -8.97 -12.97
C MET A 722 7.82 -8.70 -14.39
N TYR A 723 7.03 -8.04 -15.24
CA TYR A 723 7.36 -7.67 -16.61
C TYR A 723 6.82 -6.28 -16.89
N THR A 724 7.57 -5.50 -17.67
CA THR A 724 7.19 -4.14 -18.07
C THR A 724 7.74 -3.84 -19.46
N SER A 725 6.96 -3.12 -20.27
CA SER A 725 7.40 -2.60 -21.56
C SER A 725 7.90 -1.15 -21.49
N GLU A 726 7.68 -0.43 -20.38
CA GLU A 726 8.19 0.94 -20.18
C GLU A 726 9.72 0.97 -20.24
N LEU A 727 10.30 2.03 -20.81
CA LEU A 727 11.74 2.18 -21.01
C LEU A 727 12.45 3.08 -19.98
N GLU A 728 11.72 3.86 -19.18
CA GLU A 728 12.31 5.02 -18.48
C GLU A 728 12.47 4.85 -16.95
N SER A 729 11.65 4.05 -16.27
CA SER A 729 11.83 3.80 -14.82
C SER A 729 12.91 2.76 -14.52
N ILE A 730 14.07 3.23 -14.05
CA ILE A 730 15.25 2.38 -13.75
C ILE A 730 15.02 1.48 -12.52
N GLU A 731 14.33 1.98 -11.49
CA GLU A 731 14.14 1.27 -10.23
C GLU A 731 13.07 0.16 -10.35
N GLU A 732 11.99 0.41 -11.09
CA GLU A 732 11.03 -0.63 -11.48
C GLU A 732 11.67 -1.75 -12.31
N HIS A 733 12.65 -1.44 -13.17
CA HIS A 733 13.43 -2.45 -13.90
C HIS A 733 14.24 -3.37 -12.96
N GLU A 734 14.82 -2.84 -11.87
CA GLU A 734 15.55 -3.66 -10.90
C GLU A 734 14.59 -4.53 -10.06
N ILE A 735 13.40 -4.04 -9.69
CA ILE A 735 12.34 -4.85 -9.05
C ILE A 735 11.83 -5.96 -9.99
N THR A 736 11.44 -5.60 -11.22
CA THR A 736 11.07 -6.50 -12.34
C THR A 736 12.09 -7.64 -12.50
N MET A 737 13.38 -7.32 -12.52
CA MET A 737 14.46 -8.32 -12.66
C MET A 737 14.58 -9.25 -11.45
N MET A 738 14.30 -8.79 -10.23
CA MET A 738 14.35 -9.62 -9.02
C MET A 738 13.15 -10.57 -8.95
N LEU A 739 11.95 -10.13 -9.35
CA LEU A 739 10.76 -10.98 -9.46
C LEU A 739 10.98 -12.12 -10.47
N GLN A 740 11.56 -11.81 -11.64
CA GLN A 740 11.99 -12.81 -12.63
C GLN A 740 13.04 -13.79 -12.06
N LEU A 741 14.03 -13.30 -11.31
CA LEU A 741 15.10 -14.15 -10.77
C LEU A 741 14.60 -15.14 -9.70
N TYR A 742 13.66 -14.71 -8.86
CA TYR A 742 13.22 -15.48 -7.70
C TYR A 742 11.92 -16.25 -7.92
N LEU A 743 10.85 -15.61 -8.40
CA LEU A 743 9.51 -16.19 -8.44
C LEU A 743 9.14 -16.82 -9.79
N GLU A 744 9.57 -16.28 -10.93
CA GLU A 744 9.24 -16.85 -12.26
C GLU A 744 9.56 -18.37 -12.37
N PRO A 745 10.72 -18.88 -11.91
CA PRO A 745 11.02 -20.32 -11.99
C PRO A 745 10.10 -21.18 -11.12
N LEU A 746 9.61 -20.62 -10.00
CA LEU A 746 8.66 -21.29 -9.10
C LEU A 746 7.27 -21.37 -9.74
N PHE A 747 6.77 -20.25 -10.25
CA PHE A 747 5.49 -20.18 -10.95
C PHE A 747 5.47 -21.05 -12.21
N TYR A 748 6.57 -21.10 -12.97
CA TYR A 748 6.70 -21.99 -14.12
C TYR A 748 6.74 -23.47 -13.71
N GLN A 749 7.48 -23.82 -12.65
CA GLN A 749 7.54 -25.19 -12.11
C GLN A 749 6.16 -25.73 -11.73
N TYR A 750 5.33 -24.92 -11.06
CA TYR A 750 3.98 -25.33 -10.63
C TYR A 750 2.88 -25.03 -11.68
N ARG A 751 3.26 -24.60 -12.90
CA ARG A 751 2.33 -24.28 -14.00
C ARG A 751 1.24 -23.28 -13.60
N VAL A 752 1.66 -22.11 -13.11
CA VAL A 752 0.78 -20.95 -12.95
C VAL A 752 0.30 -20.49 -14.33
N ASP A 753 -1.01 -20.23 -14.46
CA ASP A 753 -1.63 -19.92 -15.75
C ASP A 753 -1.65 -18.42 -16.03
N VAL A 754 -1.99 -17.62 -15.01
CA VAL A 754 -2.09 -16.17 -15.08
C VAL A 754 -1.40 -15.55 -13.85
N ASN A 755 -0.63 -14.48 -14.07
CA ASN A 755 -0.01 -13.67 -13.03
C ASN A 755 -0.44 -12.21 -13.22
N LEU A 756 -1.19 -11.67 -12.25
CA LEU A 756 -1.84 -10.37 -12.30
C LEU A 756 -1.01 -9.31 -11.54
N PHE A 757 -0.88 -8.13 -12.13
CA PHE A 757 -0.12 -7.00 -11.59
C PHE A 757 -0.90 -5.69 -11.59
N ALA A 758 -0.40 -4.73 -10.83
CA ALA A 758 -0.94 -3.39 -10.60
C ALA A 758 0.25 -2.40 -10.62
N HIS A 759 0.22 -1.32 -9.83
CA HIS A 759 1.30 -0.35 -9.59
C HIS A 759 1.59 0.62 -10.73
N ARG A 760 1.48 0.17 -11.98
CA ARG A 760 1.63 1.03 -13.16
C ARG A 760 0.26 1.25 -13.81
N HIS A 761 -0.05 2.51 -14.05
CA HIS A 761 -1.39 2.99 -14.31
C HIS A 761 -1.76 2.84 -15.79
N SER A 762 -1.80 1.59 -16.24
CA SER A 762 -2.09 1.16 -17.60
C SER A 762 -2.58 -0.29 -17.61
N TYR A 763 -3.00 -0.77 -18.79
CA TYR A 763 -3.25 -2.19 -19.04
C TYR A 763 -2.14 -2.74 -19.93
N GLU A 764 -1.56 -3.89 -19.58
CA GLU A 764 -0.63 -4.61 -20.46
C GLU A 764 -0.85 -6.12 -20.36
N ARG A 765 -0.86 -6.82 -21.51
CA ARG A 765 -0.90 -8.28 -21.58
C ARG A 765 0.30 -8.84 -22.34
N SER A 766 0.97 -9.82 -21.75
CA SER A 766 2.00 -10.61 -22.41
C SER A 766 1.44 -11.79 -23.22
N CYS A 767 2.29 -12.39 -24.05
CA CYS A 767 2.15 -13.79 -24.44
C CYS A 767 2.35 -14.71 -23.21
N PRO A 768 2.02 -16.01 -23.26
CA PRO A 768 2.51 -16.96 -22.26
C PRO A 768 4.05 -16.98 -22.26
N MET A 769 4.68 -16.68 -21.12
CA MET A 769 6.11 -16.37 -21.02
C MET A 769 6.89 -17.29 -20.07
N TYR A 770 8.19 -17.39 -20.37
CA TYR A 770 9.24 -17.80 -19.44
C TYR A 770 10.60 -17.20 -19.87
N GLN A 771 11.37 -16.65 -18.94
CA GLN A 771 12.73 -16.10 -19.17
C GLN A 771 12.82 -15.13 -20.36
N LYS A 772 11.92 -14.13 -20.42
CA LYS A 772 11.81 -13.13 -21.51
C LYS A 772 11.52 -13.71 -22.91
N LYS A 773 10.96 -14.91 -22.99
CA LYS A 773 10.52 -15.55 -24.25
C LYS A 773 9.05 -15.94 -24.17
N CYS A 774 8.33 -15.82 -25.28
CA CYS A 774 7.04 -16.50 -25.43
C CYS A 774 7.27 -18.01 -25.54
N VAL A 775 6.60 -18.80 -24.70
CA VAL A 775 6.62 -20.27 -24.72
C VAL A 775 5.22 -20.80 -24.44
N ALA A 776 4.77 -21.82 -25.18
CA ALA A 776 3.36 -22.23 -25.19
C ALA A 776 2.83 -22.77 -23.83
N ASP A 777 3.73 -23.19 -22.94
CA ASP A 777 3.47 -23.71 -21.60
C ASP A 777 3.92 -22.74 -20.48
N GLY A 778 4.10 -21.47 -20.82
CA GLY A 778 4.48 -20.37 -19.93
C GLY A 778 3.30 -19.67 -19.25
N ILE A 779 3.62 -18.63 -18.48
CA ILE A 779 2.68 -17.87 -17.65
C ILE A 779 2.15 -16.67 -18.43
N THR A 780 0.84 -16.41 -18.44
CA THR A 780 0.31 -15.16 -19.01
C THR A 780 0.39 -14.06 -17.97
N HIS A 781 1.20 -13.02 -18.20
CA HIS A 781 1.30 -11.87 -17.31
C HIS A 781 0.33 -10.78 -17.77
N VAL A 782 -0.43 -10.19 -16.83
CA VAL A 782 -1.38 -9.13 -17.12
C VAL A 782 -1.29 -8.02 -16.07
N LEU A 783 -0.90 -6.83 -16.49
CA LEU A 783 -1.00 -5.59 -15.73
C LEU A 783 -2.43 -5.04 -15.83
N ILE A 784 -3.02 -4.71 -14.68
CA ILE A 784 -4.42 -4.27 -14.52
C ILE A 784 -4.56 -3.05 -13.59
N GLY A 785 -3.58 -2.14 -13.58
CA GLY A 785 -3.50 -0.98 -12.69
C GLY A 785 -4.26 0.28 -13.16
N MET A 786 -5.26 0.13 -14.03
CA MET A 786 -5.94 1.24 -14.71
C MET A 786 -7.32 1.61 -14.14
N ALA A 787 -7.64 1.23 -12.89
CA ALA A 787 -8.98 1.44 -12.34
C ALA A 787 -9.26 2.86 -11.81
N GLY A 788 -8.25 3.72 -11.62
CA GLY A 788 -8.53 5.09 -11.22
C GLY A 788 -7.38 6.07 -11.14
N GLN A 789 -6.21 5.66 -10.68
CA GLN A 789 -5.06 6.55 -10.53
C GLN A 789 -4.57 7.09 -11.88
N ASN A 790 -3.99 8.30 -11.85
CA ASN A 790 -3.64 9.07 -13.04
C ASN A 790 -2.77 8.23 -14.00
N LEU A 791 -3.33 7.94 -15.18
CA LEU A 791 -2.75 7.05 -16.18
C LEU A 791 -1.31 7.45 -16.52
N ASP A 792 -0.45 6.45 -16.63
CA ASP A 792 0.96 6.65 -16.90
C ASP A 792 1.18 7.21 -18.31
N THR A 793 2.22 8.04 -18.46
CA THR A 793 2.54 8.74 -19.72
C THR A 793 3.94 8.42 -20.25
N GLY A 794 4.54 7.32 -19.75
CA GLY A 794 5.88 6.87 -20.11
C GLY A 794 6.02 6.38 -21.56
N VAL A 795 7.27 6.12 -21.96
CA VAL A 795 7.58 5.56 -23.29
C VAL A 795 7.66 4.04 -23.20
N TYR A 796 6.72 3.36 -23.85
CA TYR A 796 6.61 1.91 -23.89
C TYR A 796 7.25 1.32 -25.15
N SER A 797 7.77 0.09 -25.04
CA SER A 797 8.45 -0.63 -26.10
C SER A 797 7.58 -1.72 -26.70
N SER A 798 7.51 -1.78 -28.03
CA SER A 798 6.83 -2.84 -28.80
C SER A 798 7.64 -4.14 -28.81
N GLY A 799 7.99 -4.65 -27.62
CA GLY A 799 8.66 -5.92 -27.44
C GLY A 799 7.75 -7.08 -27.91
N PRO A 800 8.29 -8.12 -28.57
CA PRO A 800 7.48 -9.18 -29.19
C PRO A 800 6.72 -10.07 -28.19
N TRP A 801 6.98 -9.89 -26.88
CA TRP A 801 6.25 -10.55 -25.80
C TRP A 801 5.02 -9.76 -25.35
N SER A 802 5.00 -8.44 -25.54
CA SER A 802 3.82 -7.60 -25.30
C SER A 802 2.84 -7.82 -26.45
N GLN A 803 1.60 -8.18 -26.13
CA GLN A 803 0.56 -8.51 -27.12
C GLN A 803 -0.49 -7.41 -27.23
N TYR A 804 -0.71 -6.68 -26.14
CA TYR A 804 -1.61 -5.55 -26.05
C TYR A 804 -1.13 -4.65 -24.90
N HIS A 805 -1.10 -3.34 -25.12
CA HIS A 805 -0.82 -2.32 -24.11
C HIS A 805 -1.73 -1.12 -24.36
N ASP A 806 -2.34 -0.57 -23.31
CA ASP A 806 -3.23 0.58 -23.42
C ASP A 806 -3.24 1.47 -22.17
N GLN A 807 -3.51 2.75 -22.40
CA GLN A 807 -3.48 3.84 -21.43
C GLN A 807 -4.88 4.46 -21.37
N GLN A 808 -5.85 3.66 -20.93
CA GLN A 808 -7.25 4.02 -20.72
C GLN A 808 -7.76 3.46 -19.40
N PHE A 809 -8.63 4.21 -18.71
CA PHE A 809 -9.29 3.72 -17.51
C PHE A 809 -10.17 2.51 -17.81
N GLY A 810 -10.27 1.58 -16.86
CA GLY A 810 -11.13 0.42 -17.03
C GLY A 810 -10.90 -0.68 -16.00
N TYR A 811 -11.64 -1.77 -16.20
CA TYR A 811 -11.69 -2.91 -15.29
C TYR A 811 -11.63 -4.21 -16.09
N THR A 812 -11.33 -5.33 -15.41
CA THR A 812 -11.26 -6.65 -16.06
C THR A 812 -12.23 -7.65 -15.43
N THR A 813 -12.63 -8.64 -16.23
CA THR A 813 -13.41 -9.79 -15.75
C THR A 813 -12.76 -11.10 -16.18
N ILE A 814 -12.82 -12.11 -15.31
CA ILE A 814 -12.28 -13.44 -15.55
C ILE A 814 -13.39 -14.47 -15.37
N PHE A 815 -13.88 -15.05 -16.46
CA PHE A 815 -14.77 -16.21 -16.40
C PHE A 815 -13.95 -17.49 -16.45
N ALA A 816 -14.23 -18.47 -15.58
CA ALA A 816 -13.53 -19.74 -15.57
C ALA A 816 -14.43 -20.94 -15.20
N ASN A 817 -14.25 -22.05 -15.91
CA ASN A 817 -14.72 -23.39 -15.53
C ASN A 817 -13.51 -24.36 -15.57
N GLN A 818 -13.71 -25.69 -15.56
CA GLN A 818 -12.58 -26.64 -15.54
C GLN A 818 -11.64 -26.62 -16.76
N THR A 819 -12.13 -26.31 -17.96
CA THR A 819 -11.39 -26.47 -19.23
C THR A 819 -11.26 -25.17 -20.03
N TYR A 820 -11.91 -24.10 -19.58
CA TYR A 820 -11.95 -22.80 -20.25
C TYR A 820 -11.80 -21.67 -19.22
N LEU A 821 -10.86 -20.77 -19.47
CA LEU A 821 -10.71 -19.48 -18.80
C LEU A 821 -10.73 -18.39 -19.86
N HIS A 822 -11.54 -17.34 -19.66
CA HIS A 822 -11.68 -16.20 -20.56
C HIS A 822 -11.53 -14.92 -19.76
N PHE A 823 -10.50 -14.15 -20.11
CA PHE A 823 -10.17 -12.86 -19.53
C PHE A 823 -10.62 -11.76 -20.51
N THR A 824 -11.23 -10.70 -20.00
CA THR A 824 -11.70 -9.56 -20.80
C THR A 824 -11.38 -8.25 -20.09
N TYR A 825 -10.80 -7.27 -20.80
CA TYR A 825 -10.57 -5.89 -20.37
C TYR A 825 -11.59 -4.98 -21.04
N TYR A 826 -12.22 -4.11 -20.25
CA TYR A 826 -13.24 -3.16 -20.68
C TYR A 826 -12.78 -1.72 -20.48
N HIS A 827 -13.08 -0.84 -21.43
CA HIS A 827 -12.92 0.61 -21.25
C HIS A 827 -14.03 1.19 -20.37
N ASP A 828 -13.65 2.00 -19.39
CA ASP A 828 -14.59 2.69 -18.50
C ASP A 828 -15.47 3.71 -19.23
N SER A 829 -14.95 4.29 -20.32
CA SER A 829 -15.58 5.35 -21.09
C SER A 829 -16.88 4.89 -21.76
N ASP A 830 -16.94 3.68 -22.31
CA ASP A 830 -18.07 3.18 -23.09
C ASP A 830 -18.52 1.73 -22.79
N ASP A 831 -17.83 1.00 -21.90
CA ASP A 831 -18.02 -0.45 -21.62
C ASP A 831 -17.67 -1.37 -22.81
N SER A 832 -16.92 -0.89 -23.80
CA SER A 832 -16.44 -1.70 -24.92
C SER A 832 -15.32 -2.66 -24.48
N ILE A 833 -15.22 -3.80 -25.16
CA ILE A 833 -14.12 -4.75 -24.98
C ILE A 833 -12.90 -4.21 -25.72
N ALA A 834 -11.88 -3.81 -24.97
CA ALA A 834 -10.62 -3.29 -25.50
C ALA A 834 -9.65 -4.43 -25.83
N ASP A 835 -9.57 -5.44 -24.96
CA ASP A 835 -8.78 -6.66 -25.16
C ASP A 835 -9.44 -7.89 -24.49
N GLN A 836 -9.14 -9.08 -25.00
CA GLN A 836 -9.58 -10.35 -24.42
C GLN A 836 -8.70 -11.52 -24.87
N PHE A 837 -8.58 -12.54 -24.00
CA PHE A 837 -7.90 -13.78 -24.34
C PHE A 837 -8.55 -14.99 -23.66
N VAL A 838 -8.29 -16.18 -24.21
CA VAL A 838 -8.81 -17.46 -23.75
C VAL A 838 -7.65 -18.42 -23.50
N LEU A 839 -7.70 -19.15 -22.39
CA LEU A 839 -6.85 -20.29 -22.09
C LEU A 839 -7.72 -21.56 -22.02
N THR A 840 -7.19 -22.69 -22.51
CA THR A 840 -7.91 -23.98 -22.54
C THR A 840 -7.08 -25.13 -21.97
N LYS A 841 -7.76 -26.17 -21.46
CA LYS A 841 -7.18 -27.40 -20.86
C LYS A 841 -7.99 -28.63 -21.22
#